data_AF-A0A6G3ZNY7-F1
#
_entry.id   AF-A0A6G3ZNY7-F1
#
_cell.length_a   1.000
_cell.length_b   1.000
_cell.length_c   1.000
_cell.angle_alpha   90.00
_cell.angle_beta   90.00
_cell.angle_gamma   90.00
#
_symmetry.space_group_name_H-M   'P 1'
#
loop_
_entity.id
_entity.type
_entity.pdbx_description
1 polymer ?
#
loop_
_entity_poly.entity_id
_entity_poly.type
_entity_poly.pdbx_seq_one_letter_code
_entity_poly.pdbx_strand_id
1 'polypeptide(L)'
;MATDESNSESGPISSQSPEIGLRKVAEGSFAPTDFAVAPGETTRKYVLDQPGVVRVLKDGDLRDEPFLDIRDRVVELYYGHDERGLLGIAFHPDYDQNRKFYVRYSAPPQERTPEGWNHTGMLSEFRATENGERADAESERLVMRMPHPGAHHNAGQIAFGPDGYLYVGMGDGGNTGDTGKGHVEGGNGQDITESGMGSIMRIDVDGQEGTNPYAIPDDNPLVGEDGIDELYAWGLRNPWRLSFDSEGRLFVADVGEHLFEWVNLVEKGKNYGWNVKEGSHCFDPENQWRPADDCPDVNDRGEELVDPIVEYPHIEGVTEVGAFVGSAVTGGYVYEGDDLPELQGSYVFGDLSKKYDAPRARLFAATASDDGSDRWELQSVDIEGLEANVLDGYLFTLGRDHDGELYVLTSRTLNTQKKREGTIYKVVPPEESEVSSLRYDWFDATNDAYWYSLFNMNSIFQMSGNGIRFPLHEAQFDSLPQKMKARMKGMMQRAMLAKRKRGILKNTPRADELPTKNPHINVAPFTTGDPHFQKEPKIPLRIRNRGRYRPDASTTQWDTDQSSQVISPASLGWTHLKGVTWAKSFEHEFNLAPVASKDRPQFLGTATQMGIKYALQNGHLRKNPDDEDDMRLVGTYRPATDEVVDETASPEDYAAMLWFLSDMASYAENGWYGYENPSPLIEVGEIRRLTDRMADATFEEYPPERILDAGTARDLGVMLGATGWYGTHAGNAEMETKASDYANDLADVVESNLAGDGRVETDSSHQAATQGVVGQGLLWASQIDGVGRSDAAESALSYLLEELWDEAAGTFATERGATTYTVTPRHAGDITGGLNAADAVLGLDGVKQKFATHFNNTFNRGRLQRSTRWQAYRPEGEYPLPLSPDAEGEYGQAAVYNAEVEYDTETDKWRVTDDSFDTAGALYLSNQDLWISIWGGEEFPGRGVPGRTDRLERWEQTRVEGYTPPQSE
;
A
#
# COMPACT_ATOMS: atom_id res chain seq x y z
N MET A 1 -27.09 -64.68 -15.84
CA MET A 1 -26.61 -64.01 -17.06
C MET A 1 -26.63 -62.52 -16.72
N ALA A 2 -25.66 -61.90 -16.05
CA ALA A 2 -24.20 -62.03 -16.01
C ALA A 2 -23.52 -61.72 -17.35
N THR A 3 -22.93 -60.51 -17.42
CA THR A 3 -21.69 -60.01 -18.09
C THR A 3 -21.58 -58.52 -17.69
N ASP A 4 -20.69 -58.01 -16.82
CA ASP A 4 -19.20 -57.94 -16.85
C ASP A 4 -18.65 -57.42 -18.20
N GLU A 5 -17.65 -56.55 -18.33
CA GLU A 5 -16.79 -55.73 -17.44
C GLU A 5 -15.93 -54.86 -18.40
N SER A 6 -15.15 -53.90 -17.85
CA SER A 6 -13.99 -53.20 -18.45
C SER A 6 -14.17 -52.21 -19.61
N ASN A 7 -14.07 -50.91 -19.30
CA ASN A 7 -12.93 -50.11 -19.77
C ASN A 7 -12.77 -48.86 -18.87
N SER A 8 -11.84 -48.95 -17.92
CA SER A 8 -11.28 -47.82 -17.20
C SER A 8 -10.22 -47.16 -18.08
N GLU A 9 -10.49 -45.97 -18.58
CA GLU A 9 -9.42 -45.03 -18.96
C GLU A 9 -9.06 -44.23 -17.71
N SER A 10 -7.84 -44.46 -17.26
CA SER A 10 -7.11 -43.70 -16.26
C SER A 10 -7.00 -42.23 -16.67
N GLY A 11 -7.61 -41.34 -15.89
CA GLY A 11 -7.21 -39.93 -15.84
C GLY A 11 -5.94 -39.75 -15.00
N PRO A 12 -5.16 -38.67 -15.20
CA PRO A 12 -3.92 -38.43 -14.49
C PRO A 12 -4.15 -38.09 -13.00
N ILE A 13 -3.07 -38.26 -12.27
CA ILE A 13 -2.91 -38.28 -10.81
C ILE A 13 -3.11 -36.89 -10.18
N SER A 14 -3.56 -36.91 -8.91
CA SER A 14 -3.93 -35.87 -7.93
C SER A 14 -3.58 -34.39 -8.20
N SER A 15 -4.60 -33.53 -8.17
CA SER A 15 -4.54 -32.06 -8.37
C SER A 15 -4.80 -31.25 -7.08
N GLN A 16 -4.31 -31.70 -5.92
CA GLN A 16 -4.51 -31.00 -4.65
C GLN A 16 -3.16 -30.48 -4.13
N SER A 17 -3.08 -29.16 -3.91
CA SER A 17 -2.00 -28.51 -3.17
C SER A 17 -1.84 -29.16 -1.79
N PRO A 18 -0.61 -29.36 -1.28
CA PRO A 18 -0.41 -29.76 0.10
C PRO A 18 -0.88 -28.66 1.05
N GLU A 19 -1.55 -29.03 2.13
CA GLU A 19 -2.12 -28.10 3.13
C GLU A 19 -1.36 -28.24 4.45
N ILE A 20 -0.98 -27.13 5.08
CA ILE A 20 -0.26 -27.08 6.36
C ILE A 20 -0.91 -26.10 7.33
N GLY A 21 -0.54 -26.19 8.60
CA GLY A 21 -0.75 -25.16 9.61
C GLY A 21 0.55 -24.43 9.97
N LEU A 22 0.42 -23.22 10.52
CA LEU A 22 1.55 -22.50 11.12
C LEU A 22 1.25 -22.21 12.59
N ARG A 23 2.19 -22.60 13.46
CA ARG A 23 2.12 -22.31 14.90
C ARG A 23 3.22 -21.34 15.29
N LYS A 24 2.87 -20.21 15.91
CA LYS A 24 3.86 -19.22 16.32
C LYS A 24 4.71 -19.81 17.45
N VAL A 25 6.03 -19.78 17.27
CA VAL A 25 6.98 -20.26 18.27
C VAL A 25 7.56 -19.10 19.04
N ALA A 26 8.09 -18.09 18.33
CA ALA A 26 8.72 -16.93 18.96
C ALA A 26 8.64 -15.68 18.08
N GLU A 27 8.94 -14.53 18.68
CA GLU A 27 9.00 -13.23 17.99
C GLU A 27 10.14 -12.38 18.55
N GLY A 28 10.40 -11.24 17.92
CA GLY A 28 11.34 -10.24 18.43
C GLY A 28 12.69 -10.18 17.71
N SER A 29 12.81 -10.71 16.48
CA SER A 29 13.94 -10.42 15.58
C SER A 29 13.69 -9.19 14.71
N PHE A 30 14.74 -8.58 14.15
CA PHE A 30 14.58 -7.50 13.16
C PHE A 30 14.35 -8.10 11.76
N ALA A 31 15.32 -8.89 11.29
CA ALA A 31 15.36 -9.53 9.99
C ALA A 31 16.08 -10.90 10.14
N PRO A 32 15.32 -11.99 10.37
CA PRO A 32 15.91 -13.29 10.68
C PRO A 32 16.54 -13.95 9.45
N THR A 33 17.85 -13.79 9.27
CA THR A 33 18.57 -14.17 8.04
C THR A 33 19.07 -15.59 7.99
N ASP A 34 18.95 -16.39 9.05
CA ASP A 34 19.26 -17.83 9.00
C ASP A 34 18.70 -18.56 10.23
N PHE A 35 18.58 -19.88 10.13
CA PHE A 35 18.19 -20.77 11.20
C PHE A 35 19.03 -22.05 11.12
N ALA A 36 19.70 -22.40 12.21
CA ALA A 36 20.53 -23.59 12.26
C ALA A 36 20.37 -24.39 13.55
N VAL A 37 20.63 -25.68 13.43
CA VAL A 37 20.75 -26.63 14.54
C VAL A 37 22.14 -27.24 14.47
N ALA A 38 22.81 -27.35 15.62
CA ALA A 38 24.11 -28.00 15.68
C ALA A 38 23.96 -29.53 15.54
N PRO A 39 24.92 -30.24 14.91
CA PRO A 39 24.88 -31.70 14.87
C PRO A 39 24.71 -32.32 16.25
N GLY A 40 23.74 -33.24 16.39
CA GLY A 40 23.41 -33.90 17.67
C GLY A 40 22.56 -33.07 18.64
N GLU A 41 22.21 -31.82 18.30
CA GLU A 41 21.37 -30.96 19.14
C GLU A 41 19.88 -31.16 18.86
N THR A 42 19.08 -31.37 19.91
CA THR A 42 17.62 -31.52 19.78
C THR A 42 16.83 -30.38 20.43
N THR A 43 17.43 -29.67 21.38
CA THR A 43 16.72 -28.71 22.23
C THR A 43 16.89 -27.28 21.72
N ARG A 44 18.11 -26.90 21.35
CA ARG A 44 18.49 -25.53 20.98
C ARG A 44 18.45 -25.35 19.46
N LYS A 45 17.90 -24.22 19.04
CA LYS A 45 18.00 -23.72 17.67
C LYS A 45 18.65 -22.35 17.69
N TYR A 46 19.39 -22.01 16.64
CA TYR A 46 20.16 -20.77 16.56
C TYR A 46 19.60 -19.91 15.43
N VAL A 47 19.10 -18.73 15.80
CA VAL A 47 18.44 -17.80 14.88
C VAL A 47 19.37 -16.62 14.65
N LEU A 48 19.76 -16.40 13.39
CA LEU A 48 20.55 -15.25 12.97
C LEU A 48 19.64 -14.06 12.76
N ASP A 49 20.10 -12.89 13.17
CA ASP A 49 19.47 -11.61 12.92
C ASP A 49 20.47 -10.71 12.17
N GLN A 50 20.01 -10.16 11.05
CA GLN A 50 20.83 -9.42 10.10
C GLN A 50 21.76 -8.36 10.70
N PRO A 51 21.37 -7.61 11.76
CA PRO A 51 22.24 -6.61 12.36
C PRO A 51 23.56 -7.13 12.94
N GLY A 52 23.72 -8.45 13.12
CA GLY A 52 24.97 -9.04 13.65
C GLY A 52 24.79 -9.81 14.95
N VAL A 53 23.62 -10.41 15.17
CA VAL A 53 23.31 -11.12 16.42
C VAL A 53 22.79 -12.52 16.12
N VAL A 54 23.31 -13.52 16.82
CA VAL A 54 22.74 -14.87 16.87
C VAL A 54 22.04 -15.04 18.22
N ARG A 55 20.81 -15.56 18.23
CA ARG A 55 20.07 -15.87 19.45
C ARG A 55 19.73 -17.35 19.53
N VAL A 56 19.59 -17.84 20.76
CA VAL A 56 19.14 -19.21 21.02
C VAL A 56 17.63 -19.22 21.18
N LEU A 57 16.96 -20.00 20.34
CA LEU A 57 15.58 -20.41 20.51
C LEU A 57 15.56 -21.74 21.28
N LYS A 58 14.88 -21.75 22.43
CA LYS A 58 14.79 -22.91 23.32
C LYS A 58 13.46 -22.87 24.08
N ASP A 59 12.77 -24.02 24.15
CA ASP A 59 11.50 -24.15 24.87
C ASP A 59 10.40 -23.16 24.42
N GLY A 60 10.43 -22.73 23.16
CA GLY A 60 9.52 -21.71 22.61
C GLY A 60 9.97 -20.27 22.83
N ASP A 61 11.05 -20.02 23.57
CA ASP A 61 11.53 -18.68 23.86
C ASP A 61 12.77 -18.32 23.05
N LEU A 62 12.70 -17.21 22.31
CA LEU A 62 13.87 -16.59 21.69
C LEU A 62 14.56 -15.72 22.73
N ARG A 63 15.74 -16.14 23.19
CA ARG A 63 16.44 -15.49 24.31
C ARG A 63 16.92 -14.09 23.97
N ASP A 64 16.73 -13.16 24.90
CA ASP A 64 17.26 -11.79 24.82
C ASP A 64 18.79 -11.73 24.84
N GLU A 65 19.41 -12.60 25.65
CA GLU A 65 20.86 -12.71 25.70
C GLU A 65 21.36 -13.44 24.44
N PRO A 66 22.27 -12.82 23.65
CA PRO A 66 22.72 -13.39 22.40
C PRO A 66 23.64 -14.60 22.62
N PHE A 67 23.55 -15.57 21.71
CA PHE A 67 24.57 -16.60 21.55
C PHE A 67 25.88 -15.96 21.08
N LEU A 68 25.81 -15.13 20.04
CA LEU A 68 26.94 -14.39 19.47
C LEU A 68 26.48 -12.95 19.16
N ASP A 69 27.32 -11.97 19.48
CA ASP A 69 27.12 -10.57 19.13
C ASP A 69 28.39 -10.04 18.45
N ILE A 70 28.26 -9.69 17.17
CA ILE A 70 29.34 -9.15 16.33
C ILE A 70 28.90 -7.86 15.64
N ARG A 71 27.93 -7.14 16.21
CA ARG A 71 27.40 -5.89 15.64
C ARG A 71 28.47 -4.84 15.38
N ASP A 72 29.55 -4.85 16.16
CA ASP A 72 30.70 -3.96 16.00
C ASP A 72 31.61 -4.30 14.80
N ARG A 73 31.42 -5.49 14.21
CA ARG A 73 32.17 -6.00 13.04
C ARG A 73 31.37 -5.92 11.75
N VAL A 74 30.04 -5.86 11.85
CA VAL A 74 29.13 -5.73 10.72
C VAL A 74 29.16 -4.30 10.16
N VAL A 75 29.08 -4.18 8.84
CA VAL A 75 29.00 -2.89 8.15
C VAL A 75 27.75 -2.11 8.56
N GLU A 76 27.81 -0.78 8.50
CA GLU A 76 26.62 0.05 8.70
C GLU A 76 25.57 -0.25 7.63
N LEU A 77 24.43 -0.78 8.09
CA LEU A 77 23.31 -1.14 7.22
C LEU A 77 22.51 0.12 6.83
N TYR A 78 21.97 0.13 5.62
CA TYR A 78 21.10 1.19 5.13
C TYR A 78 19.76 1.21 5.88
N TYR A 79 19.13 2.38 5.91
CA TYR A 79 17.77 2.50 6.42
C TYR A 79 16.79 1.89 5.41
N GLY A 80 16.13 0.80 5.80
CA GLY A 80 15.23 0.04 4.93
C GLY A 80 15.82 -1.33 4.59
N HIS A 81 15.59 -1.78 3.36
CA HIS A 81 16.14 -3.03 2.84
C HIS A 81 17.67 -2.93 2.66
N ASP A 82 18.36 -4.00 3.03
CA ASP A 82 19.80 -4.20 2.82
C ASP A 82 20.03 -5.71 2.65
N GLU A 83 20.99 -6.13 1.82
CA GLU A 83 21.41 -7.53 1.69
C GLU A 83 22.72 -7.81 2.42
N ARG A 84 23.35 -6.78 3.01
CA ARG A 84 24.53 -6.91 3.85
C ARG A 84 24.09 -7.23 5.28
N GLY A 85 25.02 -7.73 6.08
CA GLY A 85 24.77 -8.01 7.49
C GLY A 85 25.39 -9.33 7.90
N LEU A 86 24.82 -9.97 8.92
CA LEU A 86 25.07 -11.37 9.24
C LEU A 86 24.11 -12.25 8.43
N LEU A 87 24.65 -13.14 7.60
CA LEU A 87 23.88 -13.76 6.49
C LEU A 87 23.81 -15.29 6.54
N GLY A 88 24.77 -15.96 7.19
CA GLY A 88 24.78 -17.42 7.26
C GLY A 88 25.54 -17.97 8.46
N ILE A 89 25.15 -19.15 8.92
CA ILE A 89 25.82 -19.91 9.97
C ILE A 89 25.91 -21.40 9.60
N ALA A 90 27.01 -22.04 9.99
CA ALA A 90 27.13 -23.50 9.91
C ALA A 90 27.89 -24.03 11.13
N PHE A 91 27.37 -25.08 11.75
CA PHE A 91 28.08 -25.78 12.83
C PHE A 91 28.97 -26.86 12.23
N HIS A 92 30.18 -26.99 12.77
CA HIS A 92 31.12 -28.03 12.33
C HIS A 92 30.52 -29.43 12.54
N PRO A 93 30.75 -30.42 11.65
CA PRO A 93 30.25 -31.79 11.84
C PRO A 93 30.63 -32.39 13.20
N ASP A 94 31.88 -32.19 13.63
CA ASP A 94 32.39 -32.53 14.98
C ASP A 94 32.08 -31.47 16.09
N TYR A 95 31.01 -30.68 15.98
CA TYR A 95 30.68 -29.61 16.93
C TYR A 95 30.68 -30.09 18.40
N ASP A 96 30.22 -31.30 18.66
CA ASP A 96 30.18 -31.87 20.01
C ASP A 96 31.56 -32.03 20.66
N GLN A 97 32.60 -32.16 19.85
CA GLN A 97 33.98 -32.33 20.31
C GLN A 97 34.74 -31.00 20.29
N ASN A 98 34.56 -30.20 19.24
CA ASN A 98 35.41 -29.03 18.98
C ASN A 98 34.75 -27.68 19.29
N ARG A 99 33.41 -27.67 19.43
CA ARG A 99 32.55 -26.49 19.64
C ARG A 99 32.74 -25.40 18.57
N LYS A 100 33.23 -25.75 17.39
CA LYS A 100 33.46 -24.82 16.28
C LYS A 100 32.17 -24.58 15.49
N PHE A 101 31.93 -23.34 15.13
CA PHE A 101 30.92 -22.96 14.15
C PHE A 101 31.46 -21.81 13.30
N TYR A 102 30.82 -21.58 12.16
CA TYR A 102 31.25 -20.61 11.17
C TYR A 102 30.11 -19.65 10.91
N VAL A 103 30.44 -18.38 10.68
CA VAL A 103 29.47 -17.37 10.27
C VAL A 103 29.97 -16.63 9.05
N ARG A 104 29.02 -16.20 8.22
CA ARG A 104 29.25 -15.33 7.06
C ARG A 104 28.61 -13.98 7.30
N TYR A 105 29.40 -12.91 7.21
CA TYR A 105 28.91 -11.55 7.43
C TYR A 105 29.62 -10.49 6.58
N SER A 106 28.96 -9.36 6.36
CA SER A 106 29.50 -8.20 5.64
C SER A 106 30.22 -7.25 6.62
N ALA A 107 31.53 -7.12 6.50
CA ALA A 107 32.34 -6.16 7.24
C ALA A 107 32.59 -4.88 6.41
N PRO A 108 32.86 -3.72 7.04
CA PRO A 108 33.37 -2.55 6.33
C PRO A 108 34.61 -2.91 5.49
N PRO A 109 34.89 -2.20 4.38
CA PRO A 109 36.07 -2.45 3.54
C PRO A 109 37.34 -2.71 4.35
N GLN A 110 37.90 -3.91 4.18
CA GLN A 110 39.09 -4.39 4.89
C GLN A 110 40.38 -4.13 4.10
N GLU A 111 41.52 -4.39 4.72
CA GLU A 111 42.82 -4.46 4.03
C GLU A 111 42.72 -5.44 2.84
N ARG A 112 43.09 -4.97 1.63
CA ARG A 112 42.96 -5.66 0.32
C ARG A 112 41.60 -5.57 -0.37
N THR A 113 40.64 -4.83 0.19
CA THR A 113 39.41 -4.46 -0.57
C THR A 113 39.79 -3.46 -1.66
N PRO A 114 39.45 -3.72 -2.94
CA PRO A 114 39.78 -2.79 -4.02
C PRO A 114 39.13 -1.42 -3.82
N GLU A 115 39.76 -0.37 -4.36
CA GLU A 115 39.31 1.01 -4.14
C GLU A 115 37.88 1.25 -4.66
N GLY A 116 37.04 1.75 -3.77
CA GLY A 116 35.63 2.06 -4.02
C GLY A 116 34.74 0.84 -4.22
N TRP A 117 35.15 -0.34 -3.77
CA TRP A 117 34.24 -1.47 -3.54
C TRP A 117 33.47 -1.24 -2.23
N ASN A 118 32.26 -1.80 -2.12
CA ASN A 118 31.32 -1.44 -1.07
C ASN A 118 31.73 -1.98 0.31
N HIS A 119 32.08 -3.26 0.39
CA HIS A 119 32.34 -3.95 1.65
C HIS A 119 33.20 -5.22 1.45
N THR A 120 33.50 -5.93 2.53
CA THR A 120 34.17 -7.24 2.50
C THR A 120 33.30 -8.29 3.16
N GLY A 121 32.89 -9.30 2.42
CA GLY A 121 32.34 -10.53 2.98
C GLY A 121 33.41 -11.27 3.77
N MET A 122 33.04 -11.72 4.97
CA MET A 122 33.91 -12.41 5.91
C MET A 122 33.32 -13.77 6.20
N LEU A 123 34.12 -14.82 6.03
CA LEU A 123 33.83 -16.16 6.55
C LEU A 123 34.76 -16.40 7.75
N SER A 124 34.18 -16.58 8.92
CA SER A 124 34.93 -16.66 10.18
C SER A 124 34.48 -17.84 11.03
N GLU A 125 35.46 -18.53 11.63
CA GLU A 125 35.26 -19.57 12.65
C GLU A 125 35.17 -18.93 14.04
N PHE A 126 34.27 -19.45 14.88
CA PHE A 126 34.10 -19.10 16.28
C PHE A 126 33.96 -20.36 17.13
N ARG A 127 34.09 -20.22 18.45
CA ARG A 127 33.92 -21.29 19.43
C ARG A 127 32.78 -21.01 20.39
N ALA A 128 31.88 -21.99 20.52
CA ALA A 128 30.80 -21.99 21.50
C ALA A 128 31.31 -22.38 22.89
N THR A 129 30.57 -21.96 23.93
CA THR A 129 30.76 -22.47 25.29
C THR A 129 30.31 -23.94 25.38
N GLU A 130 30.78 -24.67 26.39
CA GLU A 130 30.39 -26.08 26.60
C GLU A 130 28.88 -26.29 26.70
N ASN A 131 28.18 -25.33 27.31
CA ASN A 131 26.73 -25.35 27.44
C ASN A 131 26.00 -24.82 26.21
N GLY A 132 26.67 -24.56 25.07
CA GLY A 132 26.07 -24.18 23.77
C GLY A 132 25.12 -22.99 23.76
N GLU A 133 25.07 -22.21 24.85
CA GLU A 133 24.13 -21.09 25.01
C GLU A 133 24.80 -19.73 24.74
N ARG A 134 26.13 -19.70 24.63
CA ARG A 134 26.94 -18.53 24.28
C ARG A 134 28.11 -18.94 23.39
N ALA A 135 28.72 -17.97 22.74
CA ALA A 135 29.97 -18.09 22.01
C ALA A 135 30.95 -17.00 22.45
N ASP A 136 32.24 -17.31 22.34
CA ASP A 136 33.28 -16.32 22.58
C ASP A 136 33.53 -15.52 21.30
N ALA A 137 33.06 -14.27 21.23
CA ALA A 137 33.28 -13.41 20.07
C ALA A 137 34.78 -13.14 19.82
N GLU A 138 35.64 -13.22 20.84
CA GLU A 138 37.08 -13.01 20.71
C GLU A 138 37.81 -14.27 20.21
N SER A 139 37.11 -15.41 20.11
CA SER A 139 37.65 -16.63 19.52
C SER A 139 37.69 -16.61 17.99
N GLU A 140 37.31 -15.49 17.36
CA GLU A 140 37.23 -15.35 15.91
C GLU A 140 38.55 -15.74 15.23
N ARG A 141 38.44 -16.68 14.29
CA ARG A 141 39.50 -17.01 13.33
C ARG A 141 38.96 -16.81 11.92
N LEU A 142 39.51 -15.82 11.23
CA LEU A 142 39.20 -15.57 9.82
C LEU A 142 39.58 -16.77 8.95
N VAL A 143 38.63 -17.24 8.15
CA VAL A 143 38.80 -18.32 7.17
C VAL A 143 38.99 -17.75 5.77
N MET A 144 38.10 -16.85 5.33
CA MET A 144 38.14 -16.29 3.97
C MET A 144 37.67 -14.83 3.94
N ARG A 145 38.34 -14.00 3.12
CA ARG A 145 37.90 -12.63 2.78
C ARG A 145 37.39 -12.60 1.36
N MET A 146 36.24 -11.98 1.18
CA MET A 146 35.50 -11.96 -0.08
C MET A 146 35.10 -10.51 -0.38
N PRO A 147 35.98 -9.68 -0.96
CA PRO A 147 35.63 -8.31 -1.33
C PRO A 147 34.38 -8.29 -2.23
N HIS A 148 33.45 -7.36 -2.04
CA HIS A 148 32.24 -7.22 -2.87
C HIS A 148 32.14 -5.80 -3.46
N PRO A 149 31.90 -5.66 -4.78
CA PRO A 149 31.81 -4.36 -5.42
C PRO A 149 30.51 -3.64 -5.06
N GLY A 150 29.38 -4.36 -5.02
CA GLY A 150 28.05 -3.87 -4.65
C GLY A 150 27.66 -4.13 -3.19
N ALA A 151 26.51 -3.58 -2.80
CA ALA A 151 25.84 -3.89 -1.53
C ALA A 151 24.81 -5.04 -1.66
N HIS A 152 24.58 -5.49 -2.90
CA HIS A 152 23.59 -6.49 -3.29
C HIS A 152 24.29 -7.69 -3.90
N HIS A 153 23.54 -8.78 -3.99
CA HIS A 153 23.96 -10.10 -4.47
C HIS A 153 25.17 -10.60 -3.68
N ASN A 154 25.00 -10.59 -2.36
CA ASN A 154 26.03 -11.04 -1.45
C ASN A 154 25.96 -12.55 -1.24
N ALA A 155 24.98 -13.28 -1.80
CA ALA A 155 24.56 -14.59 -1.32
C ALA A 155 24.30 -14.56 0.21
N GLY A 156 24.42 -15.68 0.90
CA GLY A 156 24.32 -15.64 2.37
C GLY A 156 24.72 -16.94 3.02
N GLN A 157 24.19 -18.04 2.49
CA GLN A 157 24.29 -19.34 3.13
C GLN A 157 25.68 -19.96 3.05
N ILE A 158 26.02 -20.65 4.14
CA ILE A 158 27.12 -21.60 4.22
C ILE A 158 26.57 -22.91 4.80
N ALA A 159 27.08 -24.04 4.33
CA ALA A 159 26.61 -25.35 4.79
C ALA A 159 27.72 -26.38 4.71
N PHE A 160 27.75 -27.32 5.66
CA PHE A 160 28.60 -28.50 5.52
C PHE A 160 27.90 -29.52 4.64
N GLY A 161 28.62 -30.03 3.64
CA GLY A 161 28.16 -31.16 2.85
C GLY A 161 28.28 -32.49 3.63
N PRO A 162 27.65 -33.56 3.13
CA PRO A 162 27.78 -34.91 3.72
C PRO A 162 29.22 -35.45 3.63
N ASP A 163 30.05 -34.85 2.79
CA ASP A 163 31.48 -35.13 2.64
C ASP A 163 32.36 -34.46 3.70
N GLY A 164 31.78 -33.61 4.56
CA GLY A 164 32.47 -32.93 5.65
C GLY A 164 33.13 -31.61 5.27
N TYR A 165 33.02 -31.16 4.01
CA TYR A 165 33.57 -29.89 3.55
C TYR A 165 32.57 -28.74 3.69
N LEU A 166 33.08 -27.52 3.80
CA LEU A 166 32.26 -26.31 3.89
C LEU A 166 31.99 -25.76 2.49
N TYR A 167 30.72 -25.63 2.16
CA TYR A 167 30.22 -25.01 0.94
C TYR A 167 29.87 -23.54 1.20
N VAL A 168 30.32 -22.65 0.32
CA VAL A 168 30.21 -21.20 0.48
C VAL A 168 29.66 -20.59 -0.81
N GLY A 169 28.45 -20.03 -0.72
CA GLY A 169 27.84 -19.31 -1.84
C GLY A 169 28.50 -17.94 -2.08
N MET A 170 28.65 -17.56 -3.33
CA MET A 170 29.14 -16.26 -3.78
C MET A 170 28.18 -15.70 -4.83
N GLY A 171 27.62 -14.51 -4.59
CA GLY A 171 26.86 -13.82 -5.63
C GLY A 171 27.78 -13.17 -6.66
N ASP A 172 27.21 -12.69 -7.75
CA ASP A 172 27.93 -12.07 -8.87
C ASP A 172 28.57 -10.70 -8.52
N GLY A 173 28.22 -10.13 -7.36
CA GLY A 173 28.74 -8.85 -6.88
C GLY A 173 27.78 -7.67 -7.08
N GLY A 174 26.59 -7.92 -7.65
CA GLY A 174 25.53 -6.93 -7.81
C GLY A 174 25.56 -6.25 -9.18
N ASN A 175 24.89 -5.09 -9.25
CA ASN A 175 24.76 -4.27 -10.45
C ASN A 175 23.97 -4.93 -11.59
N THR A 176 23.16 -4.10 -12.23
CA THR A 176 22.16 -4.56 -13.18
C THR A 176 22.80 -5.22 -14.41
N GLY A 177 22.43 -6.48 -14.66
CA GLY A 177 22.89 -7.31 -15.76
C GLY A 177 24.33 -7.83 -15.66
N ASP A 178 24.93 -7.83 -14.47
CA ASP A 178 26.29 -8.35 -14.24
C ASP A 178 27.32 -7.64 -15.14
N THR A 179 27.27 -6.30 -15.15
CA THR A 179 28.16 -5.45 -15.95
C THR A 179 28.76 -4.31 -15.13
N GLY A 180 29.78 -3.63 -15.67
CA GLY A 180 30.33 -2.41 -15.09
C GLY A 180 31.37 -2.65 -14.00
N LYS A 181 31.41 -1.78 -12.98
CA LYS A 181 32.48 -1.80 -11.98
C LYS A 181 32.40 -3.08 -11.14
N GLY A 182 33.48 -3.87 -11.16
CA GLY A 182 33.56 -5.12 -10.39
C GLY A 182 33.18 -6.37 -11.19
N HIS A 183 32.78 -6.21 -12.46
CA HIS A 183 32.36 -7.30 -13.33
C HIS A 183 33.32 -7.45 -14.52
N VAL A 184 33.66 -8.69 -14.86
CA VAL A 184 34.46 -9.00 -16.05
C VAL A 184 33.62 -8.88 -17.34
N GLU A 185 34.29 -8.89 -18.50
CA GLU A 185 33.58 -8.96 -19.79
C GLU A 185 32.87 -10.31 -19.91
N GLY A 186 31.55 -10.30 -20.10
CA GLY A 186 30.72 -11.51 -20.12
C GLY A 186 30.11 -11.92 -18.78
N GLY A 187 30.24 -11.08 -17.74
CA GLY A 187 29.63 -11.30 -16.42
C GLY A 187 30.48 -12.20 -15.51
N ASN A 188 30.44 -11.91 -14.21
CA ASN A 188 31.18 -12.65 -13.19
C ASN A 188 30.76 -14.11 -13.08
N GLY A 189 29.47 -14.43 -13.30
CA GLY A 189 28.99 -15.82 -13.22
C GLY A 189 29.68 -16.79 -14.19
N GLN A 190 30.23 -16.30 -15.31
CA GLN A 190 30.95 -17.12 -16.28
C GLN A 190 32.47 -17.17 -16.07
N ASP A 191 33.01 -16.33 -15.18
CA ASP A 191 34.46 -16.23 -14.95
C ASP A 191 34.94 -17.08 -13.77
N ILE A 192 35.62 -18.18 -14.12
CA ILE A 192 36.23 -19.10 -13.16
C ILE A 192 37.69 -18.74 -12.83
N THR A 193 38.24 -17.66 -13.38
CA THR A 193 39.68 -17.39 -13.36
C THR A 193 40.08 -16.19 -12.49
N GLU A 194 39.30 -15.11 -12.47
CA GLU A 194 39.69 -13.86 -11.77
C GLU A 194 38.74 -13.49 -10.63
N SER A 195 37.42 -13.57 -10.83
CA SER A 195 36.43 -13.05 -9.88
C SER A 195 36.07 -14.04 -8.78
N GLY A 196 35.85 -15.32 -9.14
CA GLY A 196 35.25 -16.33 -8.27
C GLY A 196 33.82 -16.01 -7.83
N MET A 197 33.19 -14.98 -8.41
CA MET A 197 31.83 -14.53 -8.10
C MET A 197 30.78 -15.31 -8.92
N GLY A 198 29.53 -15.29 -8.46
CA GLY A 198 28.46 -16.07 -9.11
C GLY A 198 28.69 -17.58 -9.05
N SER A 199 29.09 -18.08 -7.88
CA SER A 199 29.64 -19.43 -7.73
C SER A 199 29.33 -20.07 -6.37
N ILE A 200 29.67 -21.36 -6.26
CA ILE A 200 29.73 -22.08 -4.98
C ILE A 200 31.15 -22.58 -4.81
N MET A 201 31.77 -22.23 -3.70
CA MET A 201 33.10 -22.71 -3.31
C MET A 201 32.98 -23.90 -2.36
N ARG A 202 33.96 -24.80 -2.37
CA ARG A 202 34.06 -25.96 -1.46
C ARG A 202 35.46 -26.05 -0.88
N ILE A 203 35.57 -25.93 0.44
CA ILE A 203 36.85 -25.85 1.17
C ILE A 203 36.91 -26.81 2.36
N ASP A 204 38.14 -27.22 2.71
CA ASP A 204 38.43 -28.00 3.91
C ASP A 204 38.91 -27.11 5.06
N VAL A 205 38.02 -26.88 6.04
CA VAL A 205 38.29 -26.02 7.20
C VAL A 205 39.11 -26.68 8.30
N ASP A 206 39.34 -28.00 8.23
CA ASP A 206 40.21 -28.75 9.15
C ASP A 206 41.65 -28.85 8.64
N GLY A 207 41.85 -28.63 7.34
CA GLY A 207 43.16 -28.51 6.71
C GLY A 207 43.76 -27.10 6.74
N GLN A 208 45.00 -27.00 6.26
CA GLN A 208 45.67 -25.73 5.98
C GLN A 208 46.58 -25.91 4.77
N GLU A 209 46.48 -25.01 3.79
CA GLU A 209 47.32 -25.02 2.60
C GLU A 209 48.07 -23.70 2.40
N GLY A 210 49.40 -23.76 2.42
CA GLY A 210 50.24 -22.56 2.33
C GLY A 210 49.89 -21.53 3.40
N THR A 211 49.47 -20.34 2.97
CA THR A 211 49.01 -19.26 3.86
C THR A 211 47.49 -19.26 4.08
N ASN A 212 46.73 -20.07 3.36
CA ASN A 212 45.28 -20.15 3.52
C ASN A 212 44.97 -20.92 4.81
N PRO A 213 44.04 -20.43 5.64
CA PRO A 213 43.66 -21.06 6.91
C PRO A 213 42.69 -22.25 6.73
N TYR A 214 42.61 -22.77 5.51
CA TYR A 214 41.84 -23.92 5.04
C TYR A 214 42.70 -24.64 3.98
N ALA A 215 42.37 -25.90 3.65
CA ALA A 215 42.90 -26.62 2.51
C ALA A 215 41.86 -26.72 1.39
N ILE A 216 42.31 -27.07 0.18
CA ILE A 216 41.42 -27.30 -0.96
C ILE A 216 41.23 -28.82 -1.13
N PRO A 217 39.99 -29.33 -1.24
CA PRO A 217 39.77 -30.72 -1.55
C PRO A 217 40.39 -31.11 -2.91
N ASP A 218 41.21 -32.17 -2.91
CA ASP A 218 41.94 -32.64 -4.11
C ASP A 218 41.02 -33.00 -5.30
N ASP A 219 39.74 -33.25 -5.04
CA ASP A 219 38.75 -33.63 -6.05
C ASP A 219 37.84 -32.47 -6.50
N ASN A 220 38.14 -31.22 -6.10
CA ASN A 220 37.50 -30.05 -6.68
C ASN A 220 37.76 -29.98 -8.20
N PRO A 221 36.78 -29.50 -8.98
CA PRO A 221 36.78 -29.64 -10.45
C PRO A 221 37.93 -28.90 -11.17
N LEU A 222 38.48 -27.85 -10.56
CA LEU A 222 39.52 -27.01 -11.18
C LEU A 222 40.93 -27.28 -10.62
N VAL A 223 41.07 -28.19 -9.65
CA VAL A 223 42.39 -28.53 -9.10
C VAL A 223 43.29 -29.14 -10.18
N GLY A 224 44.35 -28.42 -10.50
CA GLY A 224 45.31 -28.82 -11.54
C GLY A 224 44.90 -28.46 -12.97
N GLU A 225 43.78 -27.74 -13.12
CA GLU A 225 43.30 -27.15 -14.38
C GLU A 225 43.41 -25.62 -14.31
N ASP A 226 43.13 -24.93 -15.42
CA ASP A 226 43.10 -23.46 -15.41
C ASP A 226 41.82 -22.96 -14.71
N GLY A 227 41.96 -22.34 -13.53
CA GLY A 227 40.84 -21.75 -12.79
C GLY A 227 41.13 -21.53 -11.31
N ILE A 228 40.09 -21.15 -10.55
CA ILE A 228 40.13 -21.01 -9.09
C ILE A 228 39.83 -22.37 -8.44
N ASP A 229 40.83 -22.93 -7.77
CA ASP A 229 40.80 -24.28 -7.18
C ASP A 229 39.66 -24.48 -6.14
N GLU A 230 39.20 -23.41 -5.47
CA GLU A 230 38.08 -23.47 -4.52
C GLU A 230 36.70 -23.70 -5.17
N LEU A 231 36.53 -23.46 -6.47
CA LEU A 231 35.22 -23.52 -7.12
C LEU A 231 34.69 -24.94 -7.22
N TYR A 232 33.45 -25.14 -6.77
CA TYR A 232 32.69 -26.38 -6.92
C TYR A 232 31.71 -26.31 -8.09
N ALA A 233 31.04 -25.16 -8.29
CA ALA A 233 30.12 -24.88 -9.39
C ALA A 233 30.09 -23.36 -9.66
N TRP A 234 29.69 -22.95 -10.86
CA TRP A 234 29.64 -21.54 -11.31
C TRP A 234 28.44 -21.27 -12.21
N GLY A 235 28.28 -20.05 -12.70
CA GLY A 235 27.14 -19.63 -13.52
C GLY A 235 25.90 -19.30 -12.70
N LEU A 236 26.06 -18.85 -11.46
CA LEU A 236 24.97 -18.46 -10.56
C LEU A 236 24.92 -16.94 -10.45
N ARG A 237 23.76 -16.38 -10.09
CA ARG A 237 23.59 -14.93 -9.92
C ARG A 237 23.75 -14.50 -8.47
N ASN A 238 22.84 -14.94 -7.62
CA ASN A 238 22.82 -14.67 -6.19
C ASN A 238 22.30 -15.93 -5.47
N PRO A 239 23.17 -16.94 -5.25
CA PRO A 239 22.81 -18.19 -4.57
C PRO A 239 22.54 -17.95 -3.08
N TRP A 240 21.36 -17.40 -2.78
CA TRP A 240 20.96 -16.90 -1.46
C TRP A 240 20.90 -18.03 -0.43
N ARG A 241 20.31 -19.17 -0.81
CA ARG A 241 20.18 -20.35 0.05
C ARG A 241 20.73 -21.62 -0.57
N LEU A 242 21.46 -22.35 0.26
CA LEU A 242 22.04 -23.66 -0.01
C LEU A 242 21.51 -24.64 1.04
N SER A 243 20.99 -25.79 0.62
CA SER A 243 20.60 -26.86 1.53
C SER A 243 20.94 -28.24 0.97
N PHE A 244 21.40 -29.12 1.85
CA PHE A 244 21.58 -30.53 1.55
C PHE A 244 20.41 -31.34 2.11
N ASP A 245 19.92 -32.30 1.34
CA ASP A 245 19.07 -33.36 1.86
C ASP A 245 19.89 -34.53 2.44
N SER A 246 19.22 -35.54 3.00
CA SER A 246 19.90 -36.71 3.57
C SER A 246 20.59 -37.61 2.53
N GLU A 247 20.24 -37.46 1.25
CA GLU A 247 20.90 -38.16 0.13
C GLU A 247 22.17 -37.44 -0.35
N GLY A 248 22.42 -36.23 0.14
CA GLY A 248 23.59 -35.42 -0.21
C GLY A 248 23.43 -34.58 -1.48
N ARG A 249 22.20 -34.40 -1.96
CA ARG A 249 21.89 -33.51 -3.08
C ARG A 249 21.88 -32.07 -2.61
N LEU A 250 22.52 -31.18 -3.38
CA LEU A 250 22.65 -29.76 -3.06
C LEU A 250 21.58 -28.95 -3.79
N PHE A 251 20.62 -28.39 -3.06
CA PHE A 251 19.61 -27.48 -3.59
C PHE A 251 20.04 -26.04 -3.39
N VAL A 252 19.92 -25.22 -4.42
CA VAL A 252 20.34 -23.82 -4.40
C VAL A 252 19.27 -22.92 -4.96
N ALA A 253 18.73 -22.06 -4.10
CA ALA A 253 17.81 -21.01 -4.50
C ALA A 253 18.61 -19.79 -4.93
N ASP A 254 18.48 -19.42 -6.19
CA ASP A 254 19.31 -18.42 -6.85
C ASP A 254 18.41 -17.29 -7.35
N VAL A 255 18.62 -16.10 -6.77
CA VAL A 255 17.72 -14.97 -6.95
C VAL A 255 17.93 -14.35 -8.32
N GLY A 256 16.83 -14.15 -9.04
CA GLY A 256 16.85 -13.65 -10.40
C GLY A 256 16.96 -12.15 -10.56
N GLU A 257 17.04 -11.70 -11.82
CA GLU A 257 17.28 -10.31 -12.18
C GLU A 257 15.99 -9.52 -12.35
N HIS A 258 15.24 -9.75 -13.44
CA HIS A 258 14.01 -8.99 -13.74
C HIS A 258 12.84 -9.88 -14.20
N LEU A 259 13.11 -11.13 -14.60
CA LEU A 259 12.12 -11.95 -15.31
C LEU A 259 11.78 -13.23 -14.57
N PHE A 260 12.74 -13.91 -13.93
CA PHE A 260 12.52 -15.25 -13.37
C PHE A 260 13.24 -15.45 -12.06
N GLU A 261 12.62 -16.17 -11.14
CA GLU A 261 13.24 -16.78 -9.97
C GLU A 261 13.46 -18.27 -10.22
N TRP A 262 14.51 -18.87 -9.64
CA TRP A 262 14.78 -20.30 -9.85
C TRP A 262 15.46 -21.04 -8.69
N VAL A 263 15.34 -22.36 -8.72
CA VAL A 263 16.04 -23.30 -7.84
C VAL A 263 16.81 -24.31 -8.69
N ASN A 264 18.09 -24.50 -8.36
CA ASN A 264 19.01 -25.42 -9.00
C ASN A 264 19.25 -26.67 -8.14
N LEU A 265 19.43 -27.80 -8.80
CA LEU A 265 20.09 -28.96 -8.22
C LEU A 265 21.58 -28.89 -8.60
N VAL A 266 22.42 -28.52 -7.65
CA VAL A 266 23.83 -28.21 -7.91
C VAL A 266 24.72 -29.45 -7.90
N GLU A 267 25.47 -29.64 -8.98
CA GLU A 267 26.44 -30.72 -9.16
C GLU A 267 27.86 -30.20 -9.37
N LYS A 268 28.84 -31.03 -9.02
CA LYS A 268 30.26 -30.70 -9.13
C LYS A 268 30.67 -30.39 -10.58
N GLY A 269 31.29 -29.23 -10.79
CA GLY A 269 31.89 -28.80 -12.06
C GLY A 269 30.88 -28.36 -13.12
N LYS A 270 29.64 -28.08 -12.73
CA LYS A 270 28.58 -27.60 -13.64
C LYS A 270 28.48 -26.08 -13.69
N ASN A 271 27.95 -25.59 -14.80
CA ASN A 271 27.72 -24.18 -15.09
C ASN A 271 26.21 -23.93 -15.18
N TYR A 272 25.67 -23.03 -14.36
CA TYR A 272 24.24 -22.73 -14.25
C TYR A 272 23.78 -21.54 -15.11
N GLY A 273 24.65 -21.07 -16.01
CA GLY A 273 24.26 -20.24 -17.14
C GLY A 273 24.27 -18.73 -16.90
N TRP A 274 24.27 -18.20 -15.69
CA TRP A 274 24.32 -16.74 -15.48
C TRP A 274 25.67 -16.14 -15.93
N ASN A 275 25.73 -15.04 -16.70
CA ASN A 275 24.64 -14.16 -17.16
C ASN A 275 24.19 -14.42 -18.61
N VAL A 276 24.41 -15.62 -19.16
CA VAL A 276 23.91 -16.04 -20.48
C VAL A 276 22.44 -16.44 -20.43
N LYS A 277 22.02 -17.07 -19.33
CA LYS A 277 20.63 -17.45 -19.03
C LYS A 277 20.14 -16.83 -17.72
N GLU A 278 18.86 -16.49 -17.67
CA GLU A 278 18.08 -16.17 -16.46
C GLU A 278 16.96 -17.22 -16.34
N GLY A 279 17.09 -18.12 -15.37
CA GLY A 279 16.34 -19.38 -15.39
C GLY A 279 16.72 -20.24 -16.60
N SER A 280 15.74 -20.79 -17.31
CA SER A 280 15.97 -21.48 -18.61
C SER A 280 15.94 -20.56 -19.83
N HIS A 281 15.86 -19.24 -19.63
CA HIS A 281 15.65 -18.28 -20.70
C HIS A 281 16.91 -17.50 -21.03
N CYS A 282 17.13 -17.23 -22.31
CA CYS A 282 18.26 -16.42 -22.76
C CYS A 282 18.19 -14.99 -22.21
N PHE A 283 19.30 -14.51 -21.66
CA PHE A 283 19.41 -13.19 -21.03
C PHE A 283 20.01 -12.14 -21.98
N ASP A 284 19.50 -10.90 -21.90
CA ASP A 284 20.02 -9.74 -22.63
C ASP A 284 20.49 -8.66 -21.63
N PRO A 285 21.81 -8.49 -21.39
CA PRO A 285 22.30 -7.49 -20.46
C PRO A 285 21.99 -6.05 -20.90
N GLU A 286 21.72 -5.79 -22.18
CA GLU A 286 21.31 -4.48 -22.68
C GLU A 286 19.80 -4.22 -22.52
N ASN A 287 18.98 -5.26 -22.39
CA ASN A 287 17.53 -5.16 -22.24
C ASN A 287 16.91 -6.27 -21.38
N GLN A 288 17.11 -6.17 -20.06
CA GLN A 288 16.68 -7.16 -19.07
C GLN A 288 15.16 -7.33 -18.92
N TRP A 289 14.35 -6.50 -19.58
CA TRP A 289 12.88 -6.55 -19.46
C TRP A 289 12.23 -7.51 -20.46
N ARG A 290 13.03 -8.27 -21.20
CA ARG A 290 12.58 -9.35 -22.09
C ARG A 290 13.71 -10.37 -22.29
N PRO A 291 13.39 -11.65 -22.53
CA PRO A 291 14.39 -12.62 -22.96
C PRO A 291 15.01 -12.24 -24.31
N ALA A 292 16.27 -12.62 -24.51
CA ALA A 292 16.90 -12.62 -25.83
C ALA A 292 16.28 -13.69 -26.73
N ASP A 293 16.37 -13.52 -28.06
CA ASP A 293 15.81 -14.49 -29.01
C ASP A 293 16.59 -15.81 -29.05
N ASP A 294 17.90 -15.78 -28.74
CA ASP A 294 18.80 -16.93 -28.78
C ASP A 294 20.03 -16.71 -27.89
N CYS A 295 20.60 -17.80 -27.38
CA CYS A 295 21.81 -17.85 -26.58
C CYS A 295 22.42 -19.26 -26.68
N PRO A 296 23.73 -19.44 -26.45
CA PRO A 296 24.33 -20.76 -26.52
C PRO A 296 23.92 -21.66 -25.35
N ASP A 297 23.63 -22.92 -25.62
CA ASP A 297 23.47 -23.96 -24.56
C ASP A 297 24.81 -24.53 -24.08
N VAL A 298 25.91 -24.17 -24.75
CA VAL A 298 27.27 -24.60 -24.43
C VAL A 298 28.20 -23.39 -24.50
N ASN A 299 28.96 -23.13 -23.45
CA ASN A 299 29.88 -21.99 -23.42
C ASN A 299 31.15 -22.22 -24.28
N ASP A 300 32.02 -21.21 -24.34
CA ASP A 300 33.25 -21.25 -25.14
C ASP A 300 34.26 -22.32 -24.69
N ARG A 301 34.10 -22.88 -23.48
CA ARG A 301 34.91 -24.01 -22.96
C ARG A 301 34.32 -25.37 -23.28
N GLY A 302 33.15 -25.44 -23.92
CA GLY A 302 32.46 -26.70 -24.20
C GLY A 302 31.64 -27.23 -23.02
N GLU A 303 31.36 -26.40 -22.01
CA GLU A 303 30.53 -26.75 -20.86
C GLU A 303 29.06 -26.50 -21.19
N GLU A 304 28.21 -27.48 -20.91
CA GLU A 304 26.75 -27.35 -20.99
C GLU A 304 26.24 -26.39 -19.91
N LEU A 305 25.33 -25.49 -20.30
CA LEU A 305 24.61 -24.60 -19.39
C LEU A 305 23.39 -25.34 -18.85
N VAL A 306 23.41 -25.63 -17.55
CA VAL A 306 22.40 -26.45 -16.86
C VAL A 306 21.20 -25.60 -16.49
N ASP A 307 20.01 -26.01 -16.94
CA ASP A 307 18.75 -25.35 -16.60
C ASP A 307 18.29 -25.71 -15.18
N PRO A 308 17.52 -24.84 -14.50
CA PRO A 308 17.05 -25.09 -13.14
C PRO A 308 15.97 -26.18 -13.06
N ILE A 309 15.81 -26.76 -11.86
CA ILE A 309 14.73 -27.73 -11.60
C ILE A 309 13.38 -27.02 -11.35
N VAL A 310 13.39 -25.79 -10.85
CA VAL A 310 12.19 -24.97 -10.62
C VAL A 310 12.44 -23.57 -11.16
N GLU A 311 11.46 -22.97 -11.84
CA GLU A 311 11.46 -21.55 -12.15
C GLU A 311 10.05 -20.96 -12.11
N TYR A 312 9.95 -19.66 -11.86
CA TYR A 312 8.69 -18.93 -11.93
C TYR A 312 8.94 -17.44 -12.21
N PRO A 313 8.04 -16.74 -12.91
CA PRO A 313 8.27 -15.35 -13.33
C PRO A 313 8.24 -14.29 -12.20
N HIS A 314 8.88 -13.15 -12.43
CA HIS A 314 8.73 -11.90 -11.67
C HIS A 314 7.54 -11.04 -12.09
N ILE A 315 7.10 -11.20 -13.33
CA ILE A 315 6.13 -10.31 -13.97
C ILE A 315 5.03 -11.15 -14.61
N GLU A 316 3.78 -10.86 -14.25
CA GLU A 316 2.61 -11.47 -14.90
C GLU A 316 2.62 -11.21 -16.42
N GLY A 317 2.38 -12.26 -17.21
CA GLY A 317 2.29 -12.18 -18.67
C GLY A 317 3.63 -12.25 -19.43
N VAL A 318 4.75 -12.51 -18.74
CA VAL A 318 6.00 -12.96 -19.37
C VAL A 318 5.86 -14.41 -19.85
N THR A 319 5.13 -15.24 -19.10
CA THR A 319 4.75 -16.62 -19.45
C THR A 319 3.23 -16.77 -19.55
N GLU A 320 2.73 -18.01 -19.57
CA GLU A 320 1.30 -18.32 -19.66
C GLU A 320 0.47 -17.62 -18.56
N VAL A 321 -0.78 -17.26 -18.90
CA VAL A 321 -1.71 -16.63 -17.98
C VAL A 321 -2.02 -17.58 -16.82
N GLY A 322 -1.63 -17.22 -15.60
CA GLY A 322 -1.85 -18.02 -14.38
C GLY A 322 -0.58 -18.60 -13.74
N ALA A 323 0.62 -18.34 -14.30
CA ALA A 323 1.87 -18.75 -13.67
C ALA A 323 2.11 -18.06 -12.31
N PHE A 324 2.78 -18.75 -11.38
CA PHE A 324 3.21 -18.17 -10.11
C PHE A 324 4.12 -16.96 -10.34
N VAL A 325 3.83 -15.83 -9.71
CA VAL A 325 4.68 -14.62 -9.80
C VAL A 325 5.21 -14.26 -8.44
N GLY A 326 6.53 -14.20 -8.24
CA GLY A 326 7.17 -13.80 -6.97
C GLY A 326 8.24 -12.72 -7.16
N SER A 327 8.93 -12.35 -6.07
CA SER A 327 9.89 -11.23 -6.08
C SER A 327 11.33 -11.62 -5.81
N ALA A 328 11.56 -12.63 -4.96
CA ALA A 328 12.89 -13.14 -4.63
C ALA A 328 12.75 -14.51 -3.99
N VAL A 329 13.31 -15.55 -4.60
CA VAL A 329 13.30 -16.89 -4.01
C VAL A 329 14.14 -16.89 -2.73
N THR A 330 13.58 -17.39 -1.64
CA THR A 330 14.27 -17.41 -0.33
C THR A 330 14.86 -18.77 -0.02
N GLY A 331 14.57 -19.78 -0.84
CA GLY A 331 15.00 -21.17 -0.68
C GLY A 331 14.32 -21.90 0.47
N GLY A 332 14.77 -23.12 0.70
CA GLY A 332 14.20 -24.00 1.72
C GLY A 332 14.89 -25.35 1.78
N TYR A 333 14.15 -26.41 2.10
CA TYR A 333 14.69 -27.73 2.41
C TYR A 333 13.81 -28.82 1.80
N VAL A 334 14.42 -29.97 1.49
CA VAL A 334 13.64 -31.20 1.33
C VAL A 334 13.01 -31.55 2.67
N TYR A 335 11.69 -31.74 2.69
CA TYR A 335 10.98 -32.18 3.89
C TYR A 335 11.27 -33.66 4.15
N GLU A 336 11.83 -33.93 5.33
CA GLU A 336 12.24 -35.26 5.77
C GLU A 336 11.69 -35.58 7.18
N GLY A 337 10.76 -34.76 7.67
CA GLY A 337 10.09 -34.92 8.95
C GLY A 337 8.95 -35.94 8.91
N ASP A 338 8.38 -36.21 10.08
CA ASP A 338 7.32 -37.22 10.25
C ASP A 338 5.94 -36.57 10.49
N ASP A 339 5.88 -35.29 10.87
CA ASP A 339 4.63 -34.60 11.23
C ASP A 339 3.72 -34.32 10.01
N LEU A 340 4.27 -34.18 8.79
CA LEU A 340 3.57 -33.77 7.57
C LEU A 340 3.80 -34.75 6.40
N PRO A 341 3.11 -35.91 6.36
CA PRO A 341 3.33 -36.93 5.35
C PRO A 341 3.11 -36.47 3.89
N GLU A 342 2.27 -35.45 3.66
CA GLU A 342 2.02 -34.92 2.31
C GLU A 342 3.18 -34.12 1.71
N LEU A 343 4.10 -33.63 2.55
CA LEU A 343 5.28 -32.92 2.08
C LEU A 343 6.50 -33.83 1.90
N GLN A 344 6.43 -35.10 2.30
CA GLN A 344 7.60 -35.99 2.34
C GLN A 344 8.34 -36.07 1.00
N GLY A 345 9.64 -35.76 1.04
CA GLY A 345 10.51 -35.76 -0.14
C GLY A 345 10.34 -34.55 -1.07
N SER A 346 9.42 -33.65 -0.79
CA SER A 346 9.23 -32.40 -1.55
C SER A 346 10.27 -31.37 -1.11
N TYR A 347 10.80 -30.61 -2.06
CA TYR A 347 11.57 -29.40 -1.75
C TYR A 347 10.59 -28.29 -1.38
N VAL A 348 10.48 -27.99 -0.09
CA VAL A 348 9.61 -26.95 0.45
C VAL A 348 10.42 -25.66 0.60
N PHE A 349 9.98 -24.61 -0.06
CA PHE A 349 10.67 -23.32 -0.11
C PHE A 349 9.67 -22.18 -0.13
N GLY A 350 10.16 -20.95 -0.16
CA GLY A 350 9.26 -19.81 -0.34
C GLY A 350 9.89 -18.66 -1.09
N ASP A 351 9.07 -17.63 -1.27
CA ASP A 351 9.43 -16.37 -1.89
C ASP A 351 9.29 -15.25 -0.87
N LEU A 352 10.22 -14.29 -0.90
CA LEU A 352 10.29 -13.14 0.00
C LEU A 352 8.93 -12.49 0.15
N SER A 353 8.24 -12.30 -0.98
CA SER A 353 6.86 -11.83 -1.02
C SER A 353 6.29 -11.92 -2.43
N LYS A 354 4.97 -12.13 -2.55
CA LYS A 354 4.24 -11.94 -3.82
C LYS A 354 4.56 -10.59 -4.48
N LYS A 355 4.80 -9.55 -3.68
CA LYS A 355 5.34 -8.26 -4.12
C LYS A 355 6.39 -7.72 -3.16
N TYR A 356 7.45 -7.18 -3.73
CA TYR A 356 8.55 -6.59 -2.97
C TYR A 356 8.15 -5.47 -1.99
N ASP A 357 7.07 -4.72 -2.27
CA ASP A 357 6.64 -3.56 -1.48
C ASP A 357 5.59 -3.87 -0.39
N ALA A 358 5.17 -5.12 -0.27
CA ALA A 358 4.21 -5.56 0.75
C ALA A 358 4.67 -6.87 1.42
N PRO A 359 4.47 -7.06 2.74
CA PRO A 359 4.84 -8.28 3.46
C PRO A 359 3.83 -9.40 3.18
N ARG A 360 3.97 -10.07 2.03
CA ARG A 360 3.01 -11.05 1.49
C ARG A 360 3.71 -12.33 1.04
N ALA A 361 4.45 -12.96 1.94
CA ALA A 361 5.17 -14.21 1.71
C ALA A 361 4.26 -15.35 1.25
N ARG A 362 4.83 -16.27 0.48
CA ARG A 362 4.20 -17.54 0.07
C ARG A 362 5.17 -18.69 0.17
N LEU A 363 4.61 -19.87 0.36
CA LEU A 363 5.33 -21.14 0.41
C LEU A 363 4.94 -22.00 -0.79
N PHE A 364 5.91 -22.79 -1.25
CA PHE A 364 5.81 -23.68 -2.38
C PHE A 364 6.42 -25.03 -2.05
N ALA A 365 5.94 -26.06 -2.72
CA ALA A 365 6.52 -27.40 -2.70
C ALA A 365 6.84 -27.79 -4.14
N ALA A 366 8.03 -28.35 -4.35
CA ALA A 366 8.43 -28.90 -5.63
C ALA A 366 8.76 -30.40 -5.49
N THR A 367 8.29 -31.21 -6.42
CA THR A 367 8.56 -32.66 -6.48
C THR A 367 9.10 -33.07 -7.83
N ALA A 368 9.96 -34.10 -7.88
CA ALA A 368 10.47 -34.62 -9.13
C ALA A 368 9.31 -35.13 -10.00
N SER A 369 9.29 -34.76 -11.28
CA SER A 369 8.22 -35.15 -12.19
C SER A 369 8.28 -36.63 -12.56
N ASP A 370 7.12 -37.29 -12.60
CA ASP A 370 6.98 -38.68 -13.05
C ASP A 370 7.14 -38.86 -14.57
N ASP A 371 7.11 -37.76 -15.33
CA ASP A 371 7.19 -37.78 -16.80
C ASP A 371 8.63 -37.86 -17.36
N GLY A 372 9.63 -37.85 -16.47
CA GLY A 372 11.04 -37.91 -16.81
C GLY A 372 11.62 -36.58 -17.31
N SER A 373 10.92 -35.46 -17.13
CA SER A 373 11.51 -34.13 -17.31
C SER A 373 12.47 -33.77 -16.18
N ASP A 374 13.47 -32.94 -16.50
CA ASP A 374 14.40 -32.39 -15.50
C ASP A 374 13.74 -31.30 -14.63
N ARG A 375 12.57 -30.81 -15.05
CA ARG A 375 11.74 -29.86 -14.31
C ARG A 375 10.91 -30.57 -13.25
N TRP A 376 10.92 -30.01 -12.05
CA TRP A 376 10.10 -30.46 -10.94
C TRP A 376 8.71 -29.83 -11.02
N GLU A 377 7.69 -30.59 -10.61
CA GLU A 377 6.33 -30.08 -10.51
C GLU A 377 6.25 -29.10 -9.34
N LEU A 378 5.93 -27.84 -9.63
CA LEU A 378 5.81 -26.76 -8.66
C LEU A 378 4.35 -26.57 -8.23
N GLN A 379 4.10 -26.61 -6.92
CA GLN A 379 2.78 -26.42 -6.33
C GLN A 379 2.84 -25.34 -5.23
N SER A 380 1.73 -24.60 -5.06
CA SER A 380 1.57 -23.76 -3.86
C SER A 380 1.33 -24.63 -2.64
N VAL A 381 1.82 -24.20 -1.49
CA VAL A 381 1.47 -24.81 -0.20
C VAL A 381 0.32 -24.00 0.40
N ASP A 382 -0.79 -24.69 0.66
CA ASP A 382 -1.98 -24.10 1.27
C ASP A 382 -1.74 -23.96 2.78
N ILE A 383 -2.09 -22.81 3.37
CA ILE A 383 -1.88 -22.57 4.81
C ILE A 383 -3.25 -22.38 5.47
N GLU A 384 -3.61 -23.32 6.33
CA GLU A 384 -4.90 -23.33 7.00
C GLU A 384 -5.10 -22.06 7.83
N GLY A 385 -6.28 -21.47 7.67
CA GLY A 385 -6.65 -20.18 8.25
C GLY A 385 -6.24 -18.95 7.43
N LEU A 386 -5.45 -19.07 6.35
CA LEU A 386 -5.06 -17.94 5.50
C LEU A 386 -5.86 -17.87 4.20
N GLU A 387 -6.37 -16.68 3.86
CA GLU A 387 -6.92 -16.43 2.52
C GLU A 387 -5.78 -16.29 1.50
N ALA A 388 -5.94 -16.91 0.33
CA ALA A 388 -4.98 -16.86 -0.79
C ALA A 388 -3.57 -17.39 -0.49
N ASN A 389 -3.39 -18.13 0.61
CA ASN A 389 -2.11 -18.68 1.07
C ASN A 389 -1.00 -17.63 1.24
N VAL A 390 -1.37 -16.43 1.69
CA VAL A 390 -0.43 -15.32 1.89
C VAL A 390 -0.19 -15.06 3.37
N LEU A 391 1.08 -15.14 3.78
CA LEU A 391 1.52 -14.87 5.14
C LEU A 391 1.83 -13.38 5.35
N ASP A 392 1.38 -12.81 6.47
CA ASP A 392 1.65 -11.42 6.88
C ASP A 392 3.11 -11.23 7.35
N GLY A 393 4.01 -11.14 6.38
CA GLY A 393 5.45 -11.00 6.58
C GLY A 393 6.21 -11.09 5.27
N TYR A 394 7.38 -10.48 5.23
CA TYR A 394 8.44 -10.85 4.29
C TYR A 394 9.09 -12.14 4.79
N LEU A 395 9.19 -13.15 3.93
CA LEU A 395 9.88 -14.40 4.26
C LEU A 395 11.37 -14.20 4.08
N PHE A 396 12.16 -14.32 5.14
CA PHE A 396 13.61 -14.23 5.02
C PHE A 396 14.24 -15.60 4.76
N THR A 397 13.69 -16.63 5.41
CA THR A 397 14.21 -17.99 5.30
C THR A 397 13.26 -19.02 5.85
N LEU A 398 13.45 -20.26 5.44
CA LEU A 398 13.03 -21.43 6.20
C LEU A 398 14.17 -21.90 7.10
N GLY A 399 13.82 -22.66 8.14
CA GLY A 399 14.74 -23.44 8.97
C GLY A 399 14.32 -24.90 9.00
N ARG A 400 15.27 -25.79 9.26
CA ARG A 400 15.03 -27.22 9.48
C ARG A 400 15.67 -27.65 10.79
N ASP A 401 14.95 -28.39 11.63
CA ASP A 401 15.52 -28.97 12.84
C ASP A 401 16.11 -30.37 12.61
N HIS A 402 16.61 -30.98 13.69
CA HIS A 402 17.24 -32.30 13.65
C HIS A 402 16.29 -33.41 13.20
N ASP A 403 14.98 -33.25 13.44
CA ASP A 403 13.98 -34.26 13.13
C ASP A 403 13.38 -34.05 11.72
N GLY A 404 13.92 -33.08 10.95
CA GLY A 404 13.46 -32.78 9.60
C GLY A 404 12.27 -31.81 9.56
N GLU A 405 11.81 -31.33 10.72
CA GLU A 405 10.68 -30.43 10.81
C GLU A 405 11.06 -29.00 10.43
N LEU A 406 10.12 -28.30 9.78
CA LEU A 406 10.37 -27.00 9.18
C LEU A 406 9.88 -25.85 10.04
N TYR A 407 10.59 -24.72 9.88
CA TYR A 407 10.29 -23.45 10.49
C TYR A 407 10.25 -22.36 9.43
N VAL A 408 9.37 -21.38 9.61
CA VAL A 408 9.20 -20.23 8.71
C VAL A 408 9.57 -18.97 9.49
N LEU A 409 10.52 -18.19 8.96
CA LEU A 409 11.04 -17.00 9.63
C LEU A 409 10.70 -15.76 8.80
N THR A 410 9.83 -14.91 9.35
CA THR A 410 9.33 -13.71 8.66
C THR A 410 9.64 -12.43 9.43
N SER A 411 9.46 -11.28 8.78
CA SER A 411 9.33 -9.97 9.44
C SER A 411 8.33 -9.09 8.69
N ARG A 412 7.54 -8.29 9.39
CA ARG A 412 6.59 -7.34 8.74
C ARG A 412 7.28 -6.17 8.03
N THR A 413 8.59 -6.02 8.23
CA THR A 413 9.38 -4.96 7.60
C THR A 413 10.67 -5.53 7.03
N LEU A 414 11.09 -4.99 5.88
CA LEU A 414 12.45 -5.17 5.37
C LEU A 414 13.48 -4.29 6.11
N ASN A 415 13.02 -3.42 7.03
CA ASN A 415 13.90 -2.53 7.79
C ASN A 415 14.63 -3.27 8.90
N THR A 416 15.95 -3.27 8.82
CA THR A 416 16.83 -4.05 9.70
C THR A 416 17.13 -3.38 11.05
N GLN A 417 16.66 -2.15 11.29
CA GLN A 417 17.09 -1.32 12.43
C GLN A 417 15.95 -0.75 13.28
N LYS A 418 14.71 -0.63 12.75
CA LYS A 418 13.65 0.16 13.41
C LYS A 418 12.87 -0.62 14.47
N LYS A 419 12.37 -1.81 14.13
CA LYS A 419 11.49 -2.59 15.01
C LYS A 419 11.78 -4.08 14.90
N ARG A 420 11.61 -4.76 16.04
CA ARG A 420 11.73 -6.21 16.16
C ARG A 420 10.39 -6.88 15.81
N GLU A 421 9.99 -6.81 14.55
CA GLU A 421 8.72 -7.37 14.03
C GLU A 421 8.90 -8.75 13.38
N GLY A 422 10.05 -9.38 13.59
CA GLY A 422 10.36 -10.71 13.10
C GLY A 422 9.68 -11.80 13.93
N THR A 423 9.11 -12.80 13.24
CA THR A 423 8.35 -13.90 13.83
C THR A 423 8.85 -15.24 13.30
N ILE A 424 8.84 -16.25 14.16
CA ILE A 424 9.25 -17.62 13.86
C ILE A 424 8.03 -18.52 14.05
N TYR A 425 7.64 -19.24 13.01
CA TYR A 425 6.58 -20.23 13.03
C TYR A 425 7.16 -21.63 12.87
N LYS A 426 6.62 -22.63 13.57
CA LYS A 426 6.81 -24.05 13.22
C LYS A 426 5.74 -24.40 12.18
N VAL A 427 6.14 -25.12 11.14
CA VAL A 427 5.20 -25.76 10.21
C VAL A 427 4.63 -27.00 10.90
N VAL A 428 3.30 -27.09 10.97
CA VAL A 428 2.56 -28.11 11.72
C VAL A 428 1.38 -28.62 10.90
N PRO A 429 0.72 -29.73 11.29
CA PRO A 429 -0.52 -30.14 10.64
C PRO A 429 -1.58 -29.03 10.62
N PRO A 430 -2.45 -28.97 9.59
CA PRO A 430 -3.48 -27.92 9.42
C PRO A 430 -4.32 -27.66 10.67
N GLU A 431 -4.72 -28.73 11.38
CA GLU A 431 -5.55 -28.65 12.58
C GLU A 431 -4.86 -27.98 13.79
N GLU A 432 -3.54 -27.79 13.73
CA GLU A 432 -2.74 -27.10 14.74
C GLU A 432 -2.42 -25.65 14.36
N SER A 433 -2.96 -25.15 13.24
CA SER A 433 -2.72 -23.78 12.78
C SER A 433 -3.22 -22.75 13.80
N GLU A 434 -2.38 -21.76 14.09
CA GLU A 434 -2.71 -20.61 14.96
C GLU A 434 -2.74 -19.28 14.18
N VAL A 435 -2.51 -19.34 12.86
CA VAL A 435 -2.55 -18.17 11.99
C VAL A 435 -3.95 -17.95 11.42
N SER A 436 -4.29 -16.70 11.13
CA SER A 436 -5.55 -16.30 10.51
C SER A 436 -5.28 -15.33 9.38
N SER A 437 -6.17 -15.29 8.39
CA SER A 437 -6.03 -14.51 7.15
C SER A 437 -5.56 -13.08 7.38
N LEU A 438 -4.83 -12.55 6.39
CA LEU A 438 -4.43 -11.14 6.31
C LEU A 438 -5.61 -10.28 6.73
N ARG A 439 -5.51 -9.66 7.92
CA ARG A 439 -6.52 -8.72 8.36
C ARG A 439 -6.57 -7.63 7.31
N TYR A 440 -7.77 -7.31 6.82
CA TYR A 440 -8.00 -6.03 6.18
C TYR A 440 -7.57 -4.95 7.16
N ASP A 441 -6.36 -4.46 6.95
CA ASP A 441 -5.68 -3.65 7.94
C ASP A 441 -5.97 -2.18 7.65
N TRP A 442 -5.44 -1.35 8.53
CA TRP A 442 -5.63 0.09 8.42
C TRP A 442 -5.02 0.68 7.15
N PHE A 443 -3.94 0.11 6.61
CA PHE A 443 -3.34 0.60 5.36
C PHE A 443 -4.22 0.24 4.16
N ASP A 444 -4.79 -0.97 4.15
CA ASP A 444 -5.77 -1.36 3.14
C ASP A 444 -7.01 -0.46 3.19
N ALA A 445 -7.56 -0.22 4.38
CA ALA A 445 -8.72 0.63 4.59
C ALA A 445 -8.53 2.06 4.09
N THR A 446 -7.39 2.65 4.40
CA THR A 446 -7.11 4.06 4.07
C THR A 446 -6.81 4.25 2.59
N ASN A 447 -6.15 3.28 1.94
CA ASN A 447 -5.98 3.28 0.49
C ASN A 447 -7.31 3.08 -0.24
N ASP A 448 -8.12 2.13 0.19
CA ASP A 448 -9.40 1.87 -0.46
C ASP A 448 -10.35 3.07 -0.27
N ALA A 449 -10.35 3.74 0.90
CA ALA A 449 -11.04 5.01 1.13
C ALA A 449 -10.60 6.11 0.14
N TYR A 450 -9.29 6.23 -0.11
CA TYR A 450 -8.77 7.18 -1.10
C TYR A 450 -9.36 6.91 -2.49
N TRP A 451 -9.22 5.68 -2.98
CA TRP A 451 -9.61 5.29 -4.33
C TRP A 451 -11.12 5.32 -4.53
N TYR A 452 -11.89 4.87 -3.54
CA TYR A 452 -13.35 4.95 -3.58
C TYR A 452 -13.82 6.39 -3.64
N SER A 453 -13.24 7.29 -2.85
CA SER A 453 -13.59 8.71 -2.96
C SER A 453 -13.17 9.32 -4.30
N LEU A 454 -12.10 8.84 -4.93
CA LEU A 454 -11.66 9.27 -6.26
C LEU A 454 -12.63 8.82 -7.36
N PHE A 455 -13.07 7.56 -7.32
CA PHE A 455 -14.02 7.03 -8.29
C PHE A 455 -15.38 7.66 -8.19
N ASN A 456 -15.91 7.76 -6.96
CA ASN A 456 -17.15 8.46 -6.68
C ASN A 456 -17.11 9.85 -7.30
N MET A 457 -16.00 10.58 -7.16
CA MET A 457 -15.86 11.89 -7.78
C MET A 457 -15.83 11.88 -9.31
N ASN A 458 -15.08 10.97 -9.93
CA ASN A 458 -15.05 10.90 -11.39
C ASN A 458 -16.46 10.58 -11.93
N SER A 459 -17.16 9.63 -11.32
CA SER A 459 -18.55 9.30 -11.65
C SER A 459 -19.45 10.53 -11.50
N ILE A 460 -19.37 11.24 -10.37
CA ILE A 460 -20.15 12.45 -10.11
C ILE A 460 -19.83 13.55 -11.11
N PHE A 461 -18.57 13.79 -11.48
CA PHE A 461 -18.20 14.73 -12.54
C PHE A 461 -18.79 14.36 -13.91
N GLN A 462 -18.88 13.06 -14.24
CA GLN A 462 -19.54 12.62 -15.47
C GLN A 462 -21.07 12.79 -15.41
N MET A 463 -21.70 12.47 -14.27
CA MET A 463 -23.14 12.66 -14.04
C MET A 463 -23.53 14.13 -14.19
N SER A 464 -22.74 14.99 -13.56
CA SER A 464 -22.95 16.41 -13.50
C SER A 464 -22.53 17.12 -14.81
N GLY A 465 -21.71 16.47 -15.65
CA GLY A 465 -21.44 16.84 -17.05
C GLY A 465 -22.61 16.59 -18.02
N ASN A 466 -23.61 15.78 -17.63
CA ASN A 466 -24.86 15.57 -18.37
C ASN A 466 -26.06 16.32 -17.74
N GLY A 467 -25.88 16.99 -16.60
CA GLY A 467 -26.92 17.72 -15.86
C GLY A 467 -26.91 19.25 -16.07
N ILE A 468 -28.10 19.83 -15.86
CA ILE A 468 -28.62 21.19 -16.10
C ILE A 468 -27.60 22.34 -16.20
N ARG A 469 -27.58 23.02 -17.35
CA ARG A 469 -26.93 24.33 -17.49
C ARG A 469 -27.67 25.36 -16.65
N PHE A 470 -27.01 25.98 -15.68
CA PHE A 470 -27.52 27.23 -15.10
C PHE A 470 -27.86 28.21 -16.24
N PRO A 471 -29.03 28.86 -16.23
CA PRO A 471 -29.38 29.87 -17.23
C PRO A 471 -28.38 31.02 -17.14
N LEU A 472 -27.39 31.02 -18.02
CA LEU A 472 -26.48 32.15 -18.18
C LEU A 472 -27.12 33.12 -19.18
N HIS A 473 -27.08 34.42 -18.88
CA HIS A 473 -27.41 35.44 -19.87
C HIS A 473 -26.50 35.24 -21.09
N GLU A 474 -27.02 35.42 -22.32
CA GLU A 474 -26.33 35.10 -23.58
C GLU A 474 -24.90 35.71 -23.65
N ALA A 475 -24.76 36.97 -23.23
CA ALA A 475 -23.47 37.66 -23.12
C ALA A 475 -22.48 37.03 -22.11
N GLN A 476 -22.98 36.44 -21.00
CA GLN A 476 -22.14 35.74 -20.03
C GLN A 476 -21.69 34.39 -20.62
N PHE A 477 -22.59 33.67 -21.28
CA PHE A 477 -22.29 32.42 -21.97
C PHE A 477 -21.24 32.60 -23.09
N ASP A 478 -21.30 33.69 -23.86
CA ASP A 478 -20.33 33.97 -24.92
C ASP A 478 -18.94 34.38 -24.40
N SER A 479 -18.91 35.08 -23.26
CA SER A 479 -17.64 35.53 -22.66
C SER A 479 -16.90 34.40 -21.92
N LEU A 480 -17.61 33.34 -21.52
CA LEU A 480 -17.08 32.31 -20.62
C LEU A 480 -16.08 31.36 -21.30
N PRO A 481 -16.40 30.76 -22.46
CA PRO A 481 -15.43 29.99 -23.22
C PRO A 481 -14.22 30.84 -23.61
N GLN A 482 -14.41 32.14 -23.86
CA GLN A 482 -13.29 33.03 -24.19
C GLN A 482 -12.36 33.27 -23.00
N LYS A 483 -12.90 33.55 -21.81
CA LYS A 483 -12.10 33.74 -20.58
C LYS A 483 -11.37 32.45 -20.17
N MET A 484 -12.04 31.31 -20.22
CA MET A 484 -11.41 30.01 -19.96
C MET A 484 -10.35 29.67 -21.01
N LYS A 485 -10.65 29.84 -22.30
CA LYS A 485 -9.70 29.58 -23.38
C LYS A 485 -8.48 30.48 -23.28
N ALA A 486 -8.66 31.76 -22.95
CA ALA A 486 -7.55 32.69 -22.72
C ALA A 486 -6.68 32.28 -21.52
N ARG A 487 -7.31 31.87 -20.42
CA ARG A 487 -6.61 31.45 -19.19
C ARG A 487 -5.90 30.10 -19.36
N MET A 488 -6.56 29.12 -19.99
CA MET A 488 -5.96 27.82 -20.37
C MET A 488 -4.77 28.00 -21.30
N LYS A 489 -4.90 28.90 -22.29
CA LYS A 489 -3.79 29.28 -23.17
C LYS A 489 -2.65 29.92 -22.37
N GLY A 490 -2.94 30.82 -21.42
CA GLY A 490 -1.94 31.45 -20.56
C GLY A 490 -1.20 30.47 -19.64
N MET A 491 -1.90 29.56 -18.98
CA MET A 491 -1.30 28.52 -18.13
C MET A 491 -0.39 27.60 -18.96
N MET A 492 -0.88 27.07 -20.08
CA MET A 492 -0.09 26.21 -20.97
C MET A 492 1.11 26.93 -21.58
N GLN A 493 0.99 28.22 -21.94
CA GLN A 493 2.12 29.01 -22.42
C GLN A 493 3.20 29.15 -21.33
N ARG A 494 2.83 29.38 -20.07
CA ARG A 494 3.77 29.43 -18.94
C ARG A 494 4.42 28.06 -18.69
N ALA A 495 3.64 26.98 -18.71
CA ALA A 495 4.14 25.60 -18.59
C ALA A 495 5.14 25.27 -19.71
N MET A 496 4.83 25.65 -20.95
CA MET A 496 5.69 25.46 -22.11
C MET A 496 6.97 26.30 -21.99
N LEU A 497 6.90 27.57 -21.57
CA LEU A 497 8.07 28.43 -21.34
C LEU A 497 9.00 27.85 -20.27
N ALA A 498 8.46 27.34 -19.17
CA ALA A 498 9.22 26.69 -18.10
C ALA A 498 9.89 25.38 -18.57
N LYS A 499 9.19 24.55 -19.35
CA LYS A 499 9.76 23.33 -19.96
C LYS A 499 10.82 23.64 -21.03
N ARG A 500 10.65 24.72 -21.79
CA ARG A 500 11.59 25.20 -22.82
C ARG A 500 12.91 25.67 -22.21
N LYS A 501 12.87 26.31 -21.03
CA LYS A 501 14.07 26.63 -20.24
C LYS A 501 14.83 25.41 -19.70
N ARG A 502 14.18 24.22 -19.64
CA ARG A 502 14.77 22.97 -19.10
C ARG A 502 15.11 21.91 -20.17
N GLY A 503 14.84 22.16 -21.46
CA GLY A 503 15.23 21.27 -22.57
C GLY A 503 14.33 20.05 -22.85
N ILE A 504 13.16 19.92 -22.22
CA ILE A 504 12.37 18.65 -22.14
C ILE A 504 11.27 18.55 -23.23
N LEU A 505 11.43 19.17 -24.40
CA LEU A 505 10.29 19.56 -25.26
C LEU A 505 9.80 18.58 -26.33
N LYS A 506 10.16 17.30 -26.33
CA LYS A 506 9.83 16.45 -27.50
C LYS A 506 8.39 15.94 -27.58
N ASN A 507 7.64 15.80 -26.47
CA ASN A 507 6.32 15.10 -26.47
C ASN A 507 5.17 15.81 -25.74
N THR A 508 5.13 17.15 -25.66
CA THR A 508 3.97 17.86 -25.03
C THR A 508 2.92 18.23 -26.07
N PRO A 509 1.62 17.89 -25.88
CA PRO A 509 0.54 18.31 -26.78
C PRO A 509 0.51 19.82 -26.97
N ARG A 510 0.19 20.30 -28.17
CA ARG A 510 0.01 21.75 -28.40
C ARG A 510 -1.28 22.21 -27.72
N ALA A 511 -1.34 23.50 -27.34
CA ALA A 511 -2.48 24.06 -26.59
C ALA A 511 -3.83 23.95 -27.34
N ASP A 512 -3.79 23.71 -28.65
CA ASP A 512 -4.91 23.48 -29.56
C ASP A 512 -5.30 21.99 -29.73
N GLU A 513 -4.55 21.04 -29.16
CA GLU A 513 -4.76 19.58 -29.28
C GLU A 513 -5.38 18.95 -28.01
N LEU A 514 -5.93 19.76 -27.10
CA LEU A 514 -6.46 19.29 -25.81
C LEU A 514 -7.75 18.44 -25.96
N PRO A 515 -7.92 17.38 -25.14
CA PRO A 515 -9.05 16.46 -25.24
C PRO A 515 -10.40 17.04 -24.76
N THR A 516 -10.42 18.20 -24.10
CA THR A 516 -11.66 18.83 -23.61
C THR A 516 -12.16 19.87 -24.61
N LYS A 517 -12.95 19.44 -25.59
CA LYS A 517 -13.63 20.35 -26.55
C LYS A 517 -14.72 21.22 -25.88
N ASN A 518 -15.20 20.84 -24.71
CA ASN A 518 -16.08 21.63 -23.85
C ASN A 518 -15.82 21.25 -22.39
N PRO A 519 -15.14 22.08 -21.59
CA PRO A 519 -15.15 21.89 -20.16
C PRO A 519 -16.54 22.35 -19.67
N HIS A 520 -17.49 21.43 -19.59
CA HIS A 520 -18.78 21.67 -18.98
C HIS A 520 -18.51 21.89 -17.48
N ILE A 521 -18.44 23.16 -17.05
CA ILE A 521 -18.09 23.60 -15.67
C ILE A 521 -19.32 24.23 -14.96
N ASN A 522 -20.46 24.29 -15.64
CA ASN A 522 -21.74 24.72 -15.05
C ASN A 522 -22.47 23.54 -14.42
N VAL A 523 -21.81 22.89 -13.47
CA VAL A 523 -22.04 21.51 -13.08
C VAL A 523 -22.72 21.50 -11.72
N ALA A 524 -24.05 21.51 -11.70
CA ALA A 524 -24.80 21.28 -10.46
C ALA A 524 -25.22 19.81 -10.43
N PRO A 525 -24.83 19.03 -9.41
CA PRO A 525 -25.39 17.70 -9.26
C PRO A 525 -26.89 17.81 -8.94
N PHE A 526 -27.64 16.87 -9.48
CA PHE A 526 -29.00 16.62 -9.01
C PHE A 526 -28.98 16.05 -7.58
N THR A 527 -30.09 16.09 -6.87
CA THR A 527 -30.21 15.54 -5.52
C THR A 527 -30.18 14.02 -5.53
N THR A 528 -30.96 13.38 -6.42
CA THR A 528 -31.02 11.91 -6.54
C THR A 528 -31.06 11.45 -8.00
N GLY A 529 -30.60 10.23 -8.27
CA GLY A 529 -30.72 9.66 -9.61
C GLY A 529 -30.36 8.18 -9.71
N ASP A 530 -30.65 7.62 -10.87
CA ASP A 530 -30.39 6.21 -11.19
C ASP A 530 -28.96 6.00 -11.75
N PRO A 531 -28.12 5.14 -11.12
CA PRO A 531 -26.73 4.96 -11.48
C PRO A 531 -26.39 3.92 -12.53
N HIS A 532 -27.21 3.85 -13.56
CA HIS A 532 -26.96 3.03 -14.75
C HIS A 532 -26.37 3.82 -15.91
N PHE A 533 -25.48 3.16 -16.67
CA PHE A 533 -24.96 3.73 -17.91
C PHE A 533 -25.96 3.58 -19.06
N GLN A 534 -26.07 4.61 -19.91
CA GLN A 534 -26.85 4.58 -21.15
C GLN A 534 -26.18 3.76 -22.27
N LYS A 535 -24.89 3.44 -22.13
CA LYS A 535 -24.09 2.74 -23.15
C LYS A 535 -23.07 1.84 -22.47
N GLU A 536 -22.71 0.76 -23.16
CA GLU A 536 -21.64 -0.13 -22.75
C GLU A 536 -20.34 0.68 -22.56
N PRO A 537 -19.76 0.70 -21.35
CA PRO A 537 -18.51 1.40 -21.09
C PRO A 537 -17.40 0.81 -21.95
N LYS A 538 -16.90 1.57 -22.91
CA LYS A 538 -15.74 1.15 -23.69
C LYS A 538 -14.49 1.53 -22.93
N ILE A 539 -13.64 0.53 -22.71
CA ILE A 539 -12.27 0.75 -22.25
C ILE A 539 -11.33 0.64 -23.46
N PRO A 540 -10.99 1.74 -24.17
CA PRO A 540 -9.81 1.70 -25.02
C PRO A 540 -8.96 2.95 -24.89
N LEU A 541 -7.75 2.78 -24.34
CA LEU A 541 -6.48 3.29 -24.87
C LEU A 541 -5.41 3.06 -23.81
N ARG A 542 -4.52 2.10 -24.08
CA ARG A 542 -3.23 1.94 -23.38
C ARG A 542 -2.50 3.28 -23.49
N ILE A 543 -2.32 3.98 -22.37
CA ILE A 543 -1.35 5.08 -22.33
C ILE A 543 0.01 4.42 -22.54
N ARG A 544 0.57 4.55 -23.75
CA ARG A 544 1.87 3.96 -24.10
C ARG A 544 2.89 4.38 -23.02
N ASN A 545 3.48 3.36 -22.39
CA ASN A 545 4.54 3.36 -21.38
C ASN A 545 4.18 3.27 -19.88
N ARG A 546 2.91 3.08 -19.45
CA ARG A 546 2.64 2.91 -17.98
C ARG A 546 1.55 1.90 -17.57
N GLY A 547 1.06 1.04 -18.46
CA GLY A 547 0.06 0.03 -18.10
C GLY A 547 -1.31 0.57 -17.62
N ARG A 548 -1.55 1.89 -17.68
CA ARG A 548 -2.79 2.49 -17.16
C ARG A 548 -3.86 2.58 -18.25
N TYR A 549 -5.06 2.11 -17.91
CA TYR A 549 -6.28 2.20 -18.71
C TYR A 549 -7.15 3.36 -18.21
N ARG A 550 -7.78 4.10 -19.12
CA ARG A 550 -8.87 5.03 -18.77
C ARG A 550 -10.11 4.64 -19.58
N PRO A 551 -11.29 4.58 -18.95
CA PRO A 551 -12.55 4.44 -19.68
C PRO A 551 -12.74 5.61 -20.66
N ASP A 552 -13.33 5.34 -21.82
CA ASP A 552 -13.76 6.40 -22.73
C ASP A 552 -14.95 7.13 -22.10
N ALA A 553 -14.72 8.36 -21.65
CA ALA A 553 -15.73 9.19 -20.97
C ALA A 553 -17.01 9.41 -21.81
N SER A 554 -16.94 9.28 -23.15
CA SER A 554 -18.12 9.39 -24.02
C SER A 554 -19.08 8.20 -23.91
N THR A 555 -18.62 7.10 -23.31
CA THR A 555 -19.38 5.86 -23.10
C THR A 555 -19.86 5.68 -21.67
N THR A 556 -19.35 6.47 -20.72
CA THR A 556 -19.80 6.51 -19.31
C THR A 556 -20.93 7.52 -19.10
N GLN A 557 -21.84 7.67 -20.07
CA GLN A 557 -22.97 8.60 -20.00
C GLN A 557 -24.11 7.96 -19.20
N TRP A 558 -24.81 8.77 -18.41
CA TRP A 558 -25.90 8.36 -17.53
C TRP A 558 -27.25 8.78 -18.09
N ASP A 559 -28.32 8.13 -17.64
CA ASP A 559 -29.67 8.55 -18.01
C ASP A 559 -30.14 9.75 -17.19
N THR A 560 -30.00 10.94 -17.77
CA THR A 560 -30.40 12.20 -17.14
C THR A 560 -31.91 12.31 -16.91
N ASP A 561 -32.70 11.54 -17.66
CA ASP A 561 -34.15 11.51 -17.50
C ASP A 561 -34.57 10.74 -16.24
N GLN A 562 -33.67 9.91 -15.69
CA GLN A 562 -33.82 9.22 -14.40
C GLN A 562 -33.14 9.96 -13.23
N SER A 563 -32.77 11.22 -13.42
CA SER A 563 -32.27 12.08 -12.35
C SER A 563 -33.35 13.04 -11.87
N SER A 564 -33.29 13.48 -10.61
CA SER A 564 -34.26 14.42 -10.05
C SER A 564 -34.30 15.74 -10.82
N GLN A 565 -33.19 16.11 -11.47
CA GLN A 565 -32.98 17.41 -12.11
C GLN A 565 -33.25 18.58 -11.13
N VAL A 566 -33.10 18.33 -9.84
CA VAL A 566 -33.25 19.31 -8.75
C VAL A 566 -31.92 19.41 -8.03
N ILE A 567 -31.51 20.62 -7.67
CA ILE A 567 -30.25 20.89 -6.98
C ILE A 567 -30.55 21.38 -5.56
N SER A 568 -29.69 21.10 -4.59
CA SER A 568 -29.72 21.70 -3.25
C SER A 568 -28.41 22.43 -2.95
N PRO A 569 -28.38 23.39 -2.01
CA PRO A 569 -27.13 23.98 -1.55
C PRO A 569 -26.14 22.95 -1.02
N ALA A 570 -26.58 21.90 -0.30
CA ALA A 570 -25.70 20.84 0.18
C ALA A 570 -25.04 20.05 -0.97
N SER A 571 -25.81 19.58 -1.96
CA SER A 571 -25.25 18.82 -3.08
C SER A 571 -24.23 19.65 -3.87
N LEU A 572 -24.50 20.95 -4.01
CA LEU A 572 -23.60 21.92 -4.60
C LEU A 572 -22.32 22.14 -3.77
N GLY A 573 -22.46 22.46 -2.48
CA GLY A 573 -21.36 22.77 -1.57
C GLY A 573 -20.37 21.61 -1.48
N TRP A 574 -20.87 20.39 -1.26
CA TRP A 574 -20.01 19.21 -1.15
C TRP A 574 -19.30 18.84 -2.45
N THR A 575 -19.94 19.04 -3.62
CA THR A 575 -19.32 18.80 -4.93
C THR A 575 -18.09 19.67 -5.12
N HIS A 576 -18.28 20.96 -4.84
CA HIS A 576 -17.25 21.94 -5.08
C HIS A 576 -16.14 21.82 -4.04
N LEU A 577 -16.48 21.58 -2.78
CA LEU A 577 -15.51 21.26 -1.72
C LEU A 577 -14.61 20.09 -2.13
N LYS A 578 -15.21 18.99 -2.58
CA LYS A 578 -14.45 17.82 -3.02
C LYS A 578 -13.61 18.11 -4.25
N GLY A 579 -14.09 18.95 -5.17
CA GLY A 579 -13.30 19.45 -6.30
C GLY A 579 -12.02 20.19 -5.87
N VAL A 580 -12.09 21.00 -4.80
CA VAL A 580 -10.92 21.70 -4.24
C VAL A 580 -9.98 20.72 -3.51
N THR A 581 -10.53 19.81 -2.71
CA THR A 581 -9.73 18.81 -1.96
C THR A 581 -9.06 17.81 -2.91
N TRP A 582 -9.73 17.45 -4.01
CA TRP A 582 -9.19 16.61 -5.08
C TRP A 582 -8.07 17.28 -5.87
N ALA A 583 -8.26 18.57 -6.22
CA ALA A 583 -7.24 19.37 -6.89
C ALA A 583 -5.89 19.30 -6.15
N LYS A 584 -5.92 19.22 -4.82
CA LYS A 584 -4.74 19.13 -3.96
C LYS A 584 -4.11 17.74 -3.94
N SER A 585 -4.92 16.69 -3.76
CA SER A 585 -4.44 15.30 -3.64
C SER A 585 -3.82 14.77 -4.94
N PHE A 586 -4.22 15.29 -6.09
CA PHE A 586 -3.74 14.85 -7.41
C PHE A 586 -2.30 15.33 -7.75
N GLU A 587 -1.81 16.42 -7.14
CA GLU A 587 -0.41 16.87 -7.31
C GLU A 587 0.57 15.89 -6.65
N HIS A 588 0.16 15.28 -5.54
CA HIS A 588 0.96 14.31 -4.79
C HIS A 588 1.17 13.00 -5.57
N GLU A 589 0.09 12.36 -6.04
CA GLU A 589 0.18 10.99 -6.57
C GLU A 589 0.85 10.84 -7.93
N PHE A 590 0.69 11.81 -8.83
CA PHE A 590 0.95 11.50 -10.24
C PHE A 590 2.40 11.75 -10.67
N ASN A 591 3.20 12.55 -9.96
CA ASN A 591 4.58 12.92 -10.32
C ASN A 591 4.83 13.04 -11.85
N LEU A 592 3.82 13.53 -12.57
CA LEU A 592 3.79 13.60 -14.03
C LEU A 592 4.43 14.93 -14.43
N ALA A 593 5.75 14.98 -14.29
CA ALA A 593 6.65 16.08 -14.62
C ALA A 593 6.49 17.37 -13.78
N PRO A 594 7.60 18.00 -13.34
CA PRO A 594 7.64 19.01 -12.28
C PRO A 594 7.09 20.42 -12.63
N VAL A 595 6.13 20.52 -13.56
CA VAL A 595 5.51 21.80 -13.98
C VAL A 595 4.00 21.65 -14.24
N ALA A 596 3.52 20.49 -14.71
CA ALA A 596 2.09 20.30 -14.99
C ALA A 596 1.24 20.10 -13.72
N SER A 597 1.89 19.82 -12.58
CA SER A 597 1.24 19.58 -11.29
C SER A 597 0.62 20.82 -10.67
N LYS A 598 1.16 22.03 -10.91
CA LYS A 598 0.62 23.29 -10.35
C LYS A 598 -0.53 23.89 -11.17
N ASP A 599 -0.50 23.72 -12.49
CA ASP A 599 -1.48 24.36 -13.39
C ASP A 599 -2.86 23.68 -13.35
N ARG A 600 -2.91 22.37 -13.03
CA ARG A 600 -4.17 21.61 -12.96
C ARG A 600 -4.98 21.90 -11.68
N PRO A 601 -4.38 21.96 -10.48
CA PRO A 601 -5.05 22.46 -9.28
C PRO A 601 -5.50 23.90 -9.43
N GLN A 602 -4.68 24.77 -10.06
CA GLN A 602 -5.09 26.14 -10.40
C GLN A 602 -6.31 26.16 -11.32
N PHE A 603 -6.37 25.28 -12.33
CA PHE A 603 -7.54 25.15 -13.19
C PHE A 603 -8.79 24.72 -12.41
N LEU A 604 -8.68 23.72 -11.55
CA LEU A 604 -9.79 23.21 -10.75
C LEU A 604 -10.26 24.24 -9.73
N GLY A 605 -9.35 24.86 -8.98
CA GLY A 605 -9.68 25.96 -8.07
C GLY A 605 -10.31 27.16 -8.79
N THR A 606 -9.86 27.46 -10.01
CA THR A 606 -10.51 28.45 -10.89
C THR A 606 -11.93 28.04 -11.26
N ALA A 607 -12.13 26.78 -11.67
CA ALA A 607 -13.44 26.23 -12.02
C ALA A 607 -14.40 26.29 -10.83
N THR A 608 -13.92 25.94 -9.64
CA THR A 608 -14.67 26.05 -8.39
C THR A 608 -15.12 27.48 -8.12
N GLN A 609 -14.22 28.47 -8.24
CA GLN A 609 -14.58 29.90 -8.05
C GLN A 609 -15.67 30.36 -9.04
N MET A 610 -15.69 29.81 -10.26
CA MET A 610 -16.76 30.10 -11.22
C MET A 610 -18.08 29.46 -10.80
N GLY A 611 -18.04 28.22 -10.32
CA GLY A 611 -19.17 27.53 -9.71
C GLY A 611 -19.81 28.35 -8.59
N ILE A 612 -19.02 28.87 -7.65
CA ILE A 612 -19.49 29.76 -6.55
C ILE A 612 -20.26 30.94 -7.10
N LYS A 613 -19.62 31.69 -8.01
CA LYS A 613 -20.19 32.92 -8.53
C LYS A 613 -21.55 32.64 -9.19
N TYR A 614 -21.65 31.56 -9.94
CA TYR A 614 -22.89 31.21 -10.61
C TYR A 614 -23.92 30.60 -9.66
N ALA A 615 -23.51 29.77 -8.71
CA ALA A 615 -24.40 29.19 -7.72
C ALA A 615 -25.03 30.27 -6.82
N LEU A 616 -24.24 31.19 -6.28
CA LEU A 616 -24.77 32.26 -5.43
C LEU A 616 -25.65 33.24 -6.22
N GLN A 617 -25.35 33.48 -7.51
CA GLN A 617 -26.12 34.40 -8.35
C GLN A 617 -27.36 33.78 -9.00
N ASN A 618 -27.32 32.48 -9.33
CA ASN A 618 -28.37 31.77 -10.09
C ASN A 618 -29.12 30.71 -9.26
N GLY A 619 -28.56 30.21 -8.16
CA GLY A 619 -29.24 29.30 -7.23
C GLY A 619 -30.29 29.99 -6.36
N HIS A 620 -30.71 31.20 -6.75
CA HIS A 620 -31.62 32.12 -6.06
C HIS A 620 -31.54 32.04 -4.54
N LEU A 621 -30.64 32.84 -3.96
CA LEU A 621 -30.90 33.41 -2.63
C LEU A 621 -32.33 34.02 -2.65
N ARG A 622 -33.05 34.07 -1.53
CA ARG A 622 -34.37 34.73 -1.47
C ARG A 622 -34.20 36.14 -2.02
N LYS A 623 -34.56 36.34 -3.30
CA LYS A 623 -34.28 37.58 -4.01
C LYS A 623 -35.19 38.65 -3.44
N ASN A 624 -34.67 39.43 -2.51
CA ASN A 624 -35.17 40.76 -2.29
C ASN A 624 -34.47 41.69 -3.30
N PRO A 625 -35.13 42.12 -4.38
CA PRO A 625 -34.51 42.98 -5.39
C PRO A 625 -34.06 44.35 -4.85
N ASP A 626 -34.49 44.72 -3.65
CA ASP A 626 -34.12 45.97 -2.97
C ASP A 626 -32.98 45.77 -1.93
N ASP A 627 -32.52 44.54 -1.71
CA ASP A 627 -31.49 44.21 -0.73
C ASP A 627 -30.46 43.25 -1.33
N GLU A 628 -29.40 43.83 -1.92
CA GLU A 628 -28.22 43.07 -2.38
C GLU A 628 -27.48 42.37 -1.20
N ASP A 629 -27.94 42.57 0.05
CA ASP A 629 -27.40 41.98 1.26
C ASP A 629 -28.08 40.66 1.74
N ASP A 630 -29.20 40.22 1.15
CA ASP A 630 -29.88 38.96 1.54
C ASP A 630 -29.16 37.69 1.05
N MET A 631 -28.57 36.92 1.98
CA MET A 631 -27.87 35.64 1.74
C MET A 631 -28.68 34.39 2.12
N ARG A 632 -30.00 34.50 2.34
CA ARG A 632 -30.81 33.32 2.69
C ARG A 632 -30.94 32.34 1.52
N LEU A 633 -30.68 31.07 1.77
CA LEU A 633 -30.74 29.98 0.79
C LEU A 633 -32.19 29.52 0.54
N VAL A 634 -32.48 29.10 -0.68
CA VAL A 634 -33.64 28.23 -0.99
C VAL A 634 -33.22 26.77 -0.84
N GLY A 635 -34.16 25.89 -0.46
CA GLY A 635 -33.83 24.50 -0.17
C GLY A 635 -33.54 23.70 -1.41
N THR A 636 -34.42 23.76 -2.42
CA THR A 636 -34.19 23.05 -3.67
C THR A 636 -34.70 23.82 -4.88
N TYR A 637 -34.02 23.65 -6.02
CA TYR A 637 -34.28 24.42 -7.24
C TYR A 637 -34.09 23.57 -8.50
N ARG A 638 -34.90 23.83 -9.52
CA ARG A 638 -34.85 23.19 -10.84
C ARG A 638 -34.38 24.21 -11.90
N PRO A 639 -33.07 24.23 -12.24
CA PRO A 639 -32.53 25.25 -13.13
C PRO A 639 -33.04 25.21 -14.58
N ALA A 640 -33.55 24.07 -15.05
CA ALA A 640 -34.05 23.94 -16.42
C ALA A 640 -35.32 24.77 -16.67
N THR A 641 -36.15 24.93 -15.64
CA THR A 641 -37.42 25.65 -15.67
C THR A 641 -37.38 26.97 -14.89
N ASP A 642 -36.26 27.28 -14.24
CA ASP A 642 -36.13 28.40 -13.32
C ASP A 642 -37.14 28.35 -12.15
N GLU A 643 -37.39 27.15 -11.63
CA GLU A 643 -38.42 26.86 -10.62
C GLU A 643 -37.80 26.56 -9.25
N VAL A 644 -38.23 27.27 -8.20
CA VAL A 644 -37.94 26.91 -6.81
C VAL A 644 -38.86 25.77 -6.42
N VAL A 645 -38.27 24.62 -6.08
CA VAL A 645 -38.98 23.40 -5.71
C VAL A 645 -39.27 23.38 -4.21
N ASP A 646 -38.32 23.88 -3.41
CA ASP A 646 -38.48 24.11 -1.98
C ASP A 646 -37.84 25.45 -1.58
N GLU A 647 -38.62 26.31 -0.91
CA GLU A 647 -38.22 27.63 -0.45
C GLU A 647 -37.46 27.62 0.89
N THR A 648 -37.38 26.47 1.56
CA THR A 648 -36.77 26.35 2.90
C THR A 648 -35.53 25.48 2.84
N ALA A 649 -34.35 26.09 2.90
CA ALA A 649 -33.09 25.37 3.01
C ALA A 649 -32.90 24.80 4.41
N SER A 650 -32.41 23.57 4.52
CA SER A 650 -32.16 22.87 5.79
C SER A 650 -30.94 23.41 6.55
N PRO A 651 -30.76 23.09 7.84
CA PRO A 651 -29.50 23.36 8.54
C PRO A 651 -28.27 22.78 7.80
N GLU A 652 -28.40 21.59 7.21
CA GLU A 652 -27.33 20.95 6.44
C GLU A 652 -26.93 21.78 5.21
N ASP A 653 -27.90 22.35 4.49
CA ASP A 653 -27.66 23.20 3.33
C ASP A 653 -26.80 24.41 3.66
N TYR A 654 -27.08 25.06 4.80
CA TYR A 654 -26.30 26.18 5.30
C TYR A 654 -24.91 25.74 5.77
N ALA A 655 -24.82 24.65 6.53
CA ALA A 655 -23.55 24.14 7.03
C ALA A 655 -22.60 23.75 5.88
N ALA A 656 -23.11 23.03 4.86
CA ALA A 656 -22.34 22.65 3.68
C ALA A 656 -21.82 23.86 2.90
N MET A 657 -22.65 24.90 2.75
CA MET A 657 -22.27 26.14 2.07
C MET A 657 -21.26 26.97 2.86
N LEU A 658 -21.41 27.04 4.19
CA LEU A 658 -20.49 27.73 5.08
C LEU A 658 -19.10 27.07 5.04
N TRP A 659 -19.05 25.75 5.14
CA TRP A 659 -17.81 24.98 5.05
C TRP A 659 -17.13 25.17 3.70
N PHE A 660 -17.91 25.02 2.62
CA PHE A 660 -17.43 25.23 1.26
C PHE A 660 -16.82 26.64 1.04
N LEU A 661 -17.52 27.70 1.47
CA LEU A 661 -17.02 29.07 1.32
C LEU A 661 -15.78 29.33 2.18
N SER A 662 -15.73 28.76 3.38
CA SER A 662 -14.56 28.83 4.27
C SER A 662 -13.33 28.19 3.64
N ASP A 663 -13.47 27.02 3.01
CA ASP A 663 -12.38 26.37 2.26
C ASP A 663 -11.94 27.18 1.04
N MET A 664 -12.87 27.89 0.42
CA MET A 664 -12.56 28.78 -0.69
C MET A 664 -11.83 30.04 -0.24
N ALA A 665 -12.19 30.61 0.91
CA ALA A 665 -11.44 31.70 1.53
C ALA A 665 -10.02 31.22 1.88
N SER A 666 -9.90 30.08 2.56
CA SER A 666 -8.62 29.46 2.92
C SER A 666 -7.73 29.17 1.70
N TYR A 667 -8.32 28.65 0.61
CA TYR A 667 -7.63 28.43 -0.66
C TYR A 667 -7.18 29.73 -1.34
N ALA A 668 -8.02 30.76 -1.32
CA ALA A 668 -7.71 32.06 -1.92
C ALA A 668 -6.59 32.80 -1.18
N GLU A 669 -6.40 32.51 0.09
CA GLU A 669 -5.42 33.14 0.98
C GLU A 669 -4.09 32.40 1.05
N ASN A 670 -3.96 31.30 0.32
CA ASN A 670 -2.81 30.40 0.37
C ASN A 670 -2.60 29.75 1.75
N GLY A 671 -3.62 29.78 2.62
CA GLY A 671 -3.58 29.21 3.97
C GLY A 671 -3.71 27.69 3.98
N TRP A 672 -4.39 27.12 2.98
CA TRP A 672 -4.71 25.69 2.99
C TRP A 672 -3.64 24.85 2.25
N TYR A 673 -2.74 24.21 3.02
CA TYR A 673 -1.57 23.43 2.56
C TYR A 673 -0.46 24.21 1.85
N GLY A 674 -0.39 25.54 2.06
CA GLY A 674 0.68 26.38 1.47
C GLY A 674 0.62 26.52 -0.06
N TYR A 675 -0.50 26.17 -0.70
CA TYR A 675 -0.69 26.32 -2.14
C TYR A 675 -0.97 27.77 -2.54
N GLU A 676 -0.23 28.27 -3.52
CA GLU A 676 -0.47 29.60 -4.08
C GLU A 676 -1.38 29.52 -5.32
N ASN A 677 -2.55 30.18 -5.29
CA ASN A 677 -3.34 30.45 -6.49
C ASN A 677 -2.95 31.85 -7.03
N PRO A 678 -2.06 31.95 -8.03
CA PRO A 678 -1.43 33.21 -8.41
C PRO A 678 -2.36 34.18 -9.14
N SER A 679 -3.63 33.82 -9.41
CA SER A 679 -4.56 34.67 -10.17
C SER A 679 -6.03 34.32 -9.89
N PRO A 680 -6.56 34.42 -8.66
CA PRO A 680 -7.95 34.06 -8.38
C PRO A 680 -8.93 34.86 -9.28
N LEU A 681 -10.04 34.24 -9.70
CA LEU A 681 -11.08 34.90 -10.52
C LEU A 681 -12.01 35.77 -9.69
N ILE A 682 -12.22 35.39 -8.43
CA ILE A 682 -12.88 36.21 -7.43
C ILE A 682 -11.77 36.72 -6.51
N GLU A 683 -11.70 38.03 -6.31
CA GLU A 683 -10.71 38.63 -5.42
C GLU A 683 -10.83 38.03 -4.02
N VAL A 684 -9.70 37.81 -3.34
CA VAL A 684 -9.64 37.17 -2.02
C VAL A 684 -10.57 37.89 -1.03
N GLY A 685 -10.53 39.24 -1.02
CA GLY A 685 -11.39 40.04 -0.15
C GLY A 685 -12.89 39.88 -0.43
N GLU A 686 -13.27 39.59 -1.68
CA GLU A 686 -14.67 39.33 -2.03
C GLU A 686 -15.10 37.93 -1.61
N ILE A 687 -14.23 36.91 -1.73
CA ILE A 687 -14.51 35.57 -1.19
C ILE A 687 -14.68 35.62 0.33
N ARG A 688 -13.81 36.33 1.04
CA ARG A 688 -13.95 36.56 2.49
C ARG A 688 -15.28 37.21 2.83
N ARG A 689 -15.62 38.32 2.16
CA ARG A 689 -16.89 39.04 2.38
C ARG A 689 -18.10 38.14 2.16
N LEU A 690 -18.09 37.30 1.13
CA LEU A 690 -19.17 36.33 0.86
C LEU A 690 -19.24 35.26 1.95
N THR A 691 -18.09 34.79 2.45
CA THR A 691 -18.01 33.79 3.51
C THR A 691 -18.55 34.36 4.83
N ASP A 692 -18.12 35.56 5.23
CA ASP A 692 -18.59 36.23 6.43
C ASP A 692 -20.11 36.51 6.37
N ARG A 693 -20.61 36.95 5.21
CA ARG A 693 -22.06 37.14 5.02
C ARG A 693 -22.85 35.84 5.05
N MET A 694 -22.29 34.74 4.54
CA MET A 694 -22.91 33.42 4.66
C MET A 694 -22.96 32.99 6.12
N ALA A 695 -21.90 33.23 6.90
CA ALA A 695 -21.87 32.94 8.33
C ALA A 695 -22.95 33.73 9.09
N ASP A 696 -23.04 35.05 8.89
CA ASP A 696 -24.08 35.89 9.50
C ASP A 696 -25.49 35.36 9.15
N ALA A 697 -25.75 35.07 7.87
CA ALA A 697 -27.05 34.53 7.45
C ALA A 697 -27.34 33.13 8.02
N THR A 698 -26.31 32.31 8.19
CA THR A 698 -26.43 30.98 8.82
C THR A 698 -26.83 31.12 10.28
N PHE A 699 -26.10 31.95 11.04
CA PHE A 699 -26.29 32.12 12.47
C PHE A 699 -27.64 32.77 12.79
N GLU A 700 -28.10 33.70 11.94
CA GLU A 700 -29.42 34.33 12.06
C GLU A 700 -30.57 33.40 11.68
N GLU A 701 -30.44 32.62 10.60
CA GLU A 701 -31.52 31.75 10.13
C GLU A 701 -31.70 30.54 11.06
N TYR A 702 -30.61 30.01 11.60
CA TYR A 702 -30.56 28.78 12.38
C TYR A 702 -29.95 28.98 13.78
N PRO A 703 -30.61 29.69 14.70
CA PRO A 703 -30.23 29.62 16.10
C PRO A 703 -30.36 28.16 16.62
N PRO A 704 -29.59 27.74 17.63
CA PRO A 704 -29.50 26.34 18.06
C PRO A 704 -30.84 25.64 18.30
N GLU A 705 -31.77 26.30 18.99
CA GLU A 705 -33.14 25.80 19.26
C GLU A 705 -33.90 25.49 17.96
N ARG A 706 -33.75 26.34 16.94
CA ARG A 706 -34.41 26.16 15.64
C ARG A 706 -33.82 25.01 14.84
N ILE A 707 -32.54 24.67 15.06
CA ILE A 707 -31.93 23.50 14.41
C ILE A 707 -32.58 22.21 14.93
N LEU A 708 -32.87 22.12 16.23
CA LEU A 708 -33.60 20.99 16.79
C LEU A 708 -35.06 20.94 16.31
N ASP A 709 -35.73 22.09 16.22
CA ASP A 709 -37.12 22.14 15.71
C ASP A 709 -37.21 21.77 14.21
N ALA A 710 -36.20 22.12 13.42
CA ALA A 710 -36.17 21.91 11.98
C ALA A 710 -35.46 20.62 11.55
N GLY A 711 -34.72 19.97 12.45
CA GLY A 711 -33.80 18.88 12.14
C GLY A 711 -33.53 17.97 13.34
N THR A 712 -32.29 17.52 13.48
CA THR A 712 -31.86 16.56 14.52
C THR A 712 -30.58 17.01 15.22
N ALA A 713 -30.16 16.32 16.29
CA ALA A 713 -28.84 16.56 16.88
C ALA A 713 -27.67 16.31 15.92
N ARG A 714 -27.90 15.53 14.86
CA ARG A 714 -26.91 15.37 13.80
C ARG A 714 -26.66 16.70 13.09
N ASP A 715 -27.72 17.47 12.85
CA ASP A 715 -27.61 18.79 12.24
C ASP A 715 -26.87 19.78 13.15
N LEU A 716 -27.04 19.67 14.48
CA LEU A 716 -26.22 20.43 15.44
C LEU A 716 -24.73 20.08 15.31
N GLY A 717 -24.37 18.81 15.23
CA GLY A 717 -22.98 18.36 15.07
C GLY A 717 -22.34 18.86 13.75
N VAL A 718 -23.09 18.79 12.65
CA VAL A 718 -22.63 19.27 11.34
C VAL A 718 -22.46 20.79 11.34
N MET A 719 -23.40 21.51 11.95
CA MET A 719 -23.33 22.97 12.10
C MET A 719 -22.15 23.38 12.99
N LEU A 720 -21.91 22.68 14.11
CA LEU A 720 -20.73 22.85 14.95
C LEU A 720 -19.43 22.68 14.15
N GLY A 721 -19.36 21.64 13.32
CA GLY A 721 -18.21 21.40 12.45
C GLY A 721 -17.99 22.51 11.43
N ALA A 722 -19.05 22.96 10.75
CA ALA A 722 -18.99 24.06 9.80
C ALA A 722 -18.60 25.39 10.47
N THR A 723 -19.16 25.70 11.64
CA THR A 723 -18.80 26.89 12.43
C THR A 723 -17.35 26.80 12.92
N GLY A 724 -16.90 25.64 13.44
CA GLY A 724 -15.51 25.37 13.82
C GLY A 724 -14.54 25.63 12.68
N TRP A 725 -14.87 25.12 11.49
CA TRP A 725 -14.09 25.36 10.28
C TRP A 725 -14.07 26.84 9.90
N TYR A 726 -15.23 27.49 9.84
CA TYR A 726 -15.36 28.90 9.51
C TYR A 726 -14.63 29.82 10.49
N GLY A 727 -14.77 29.60 11.81
CA GLY A 727 -14.23 30.49 12.84
C GLY A 727 -12.71 30.65 12.75
N THR A 728 -12.00 29.58 12.38
CA THR A 728 -10.54 29.61 12.12
C THR A 728 -10.15 30.34 10.83
N HIS A 729 -11.12 30.72 10.00
CA HIS A 729 -10.97 31.41 8.71
C HIS A 729 -11.79 32.72 8.65
N ALA A 730 -12.32 33.20 9.79
CA ALA A 730 -13.15 34.39 9.84
C ALA A 730 -12.39 35.62 9.31
N GLY A 731 -13.08 36.49 8.55
CA GLY A 731 -12.42 37.61 7.87
C GLY A 731 -11.87 38.69 8.80
N ASN A 732 -12.35 38.75 10.05
CA ASN A 732 -11.96 39.71 11.07
C ASN A 732 -12.34 39.24 12.49
N ALA A 733 -11.83 39.92 13.52
CA ALA A 733 -12.03 39.57 14.93
C ALA A 733 -13.49 39.66 15.42
N GLU A 734 -14.33 40.51 14.82
CA GLU A 734 -15.75 40.58 15.16
C GLU A 734 -16.46 39.30 14.72
N MET A 735 -16.19 38.85 13.50
CA MET A 735 -16.73 37.61 12.97
C MET A 735 -16.20 36.37 13.69
N GLU A 736 -14.92 36.37 14.07
CA GLU A 736 -14.32 35.32 14.91
C GLU A 736 -15.03 35.22 16.27
N THR A 737 -15.31 36.37 16.91
CA THR A 737 -16.07 36.41 18.18
C THR A 737 -17.48 35.87 17.98
N LYS A 738 -18.20 36.29 16.92
CA LYS A 738 -19.54 35.76 16.61
C LYS A 738 -19.53 34.25 16.38
N ALA A 739 -18.52 33.72 15.68
CA ALA A 739 -18.40 32.29 15.47
C ALA A 739 -18.14 31.53 16.78
N SER A 740 -17.30 32.09 17.67
CA SER A 740 -17.03 31.53 19.01
C SER A 740 -18.28 31.53 19.89
N ASP A 741 -19.03 32.64 19.91
CA ASP A 741 -20.29 32.76 20.65
C ASP A 741 -21.33 31.74 20.14
N TYR A 742 -21.53 31.69 18.83
CA TYR A 742 -22.49 30.76 18.22
C TYR A 742 -22.08 29.29 18.39
N ALA A 743 -20.78 28.97 18.30
CA ALA A 743 -20.28 27.63 18.59
C ALA A 743 -20.51 27.22 20.05
N ASN A 744 -20.35 28.16 21.00
CA ASN A 744 -20.67 27.92 22.40
C ASN A 744 -22.17 27.70 22.62
N ASP A 745 -23.04 28.49 21.99
CA ASP A 745 -24.49 28.31 22.09
C ASP A 745 -24.93 26.93 21.54
N LEU A 746 -24.36 26.51 20.40
CA LEU A 746 -24.60 25.17 19.85
C LEU A 746 -24.10 24.05 20.79
N ALA A 747 -22.89 24.21 21.34
CA ALA A 747 -22.30 23.23 22.24
C ALA A 747 -23.06 23.12 23.57
N ASP A 748 -23.58 24.22 24.10
CA ASP A 748 -24.40 24.22 25.32
C ASP A 748 -25.70 23.41 25.13
N VAL A 749 -26.30 23.47 23.93
CA VAL A 749 -27.45 22.63 23.58
C VAL A 749 -27.06 21.15 23.53
N VAL A 750 -25.92 20.83 22.91
CA VAL A 750 -25.41 19.44 22.88
C VAL A 750 -25.16 18.91 24.29
N GLU A 751 -24.45 19.67 25.14
CA GLU A 751 -24.15 19.29 26.52
C GLU A 751 -25.40 19.12 27.37
N SER A 752 -26.41 19.97 27.16
CA SER A 752 -27.70 19.86 27.86
C SER A 752 -28.46 18.57 27.50
N ASN A 753 -28.14 17.95 26.36
CA ASN A 753 -28.69 16.68 25.92
C ASN A 753 -27.68 15.53 26.04
N LEU A 754 -26.53 15.73 26.69
CA LEU A 754 -25.52 14.70 26.89
C LEU A 754 -25.80 13.95 28.21
N ALA A 755 -26.14 12.68 28.11
CA ALA A 755 -26.30 11.80 29.26
C ALA A 755 -24.95 11.50 29.94
N GLY A 756 -25.01 11.06 31.20
CA GLY A 756 -23.82 10.78 32.00
C GLY A 756 -22.96 9.61 31.50
N ASP A 757 -23.45 8.81 30.56
CA ASP A 757 -22.69 7.76 29.86
C ASP A 757 -22.09 8.24 28.53
N GLY A 758 -22.27 9.52 28.18
CA GLY A 758 -21.81 10.10 26.92
C GLY A 758 -22.82 9.98 25.78
N ARG A 759 -24.00 9.40 25.99
CA ARG A 759 -25.06 9.35 24.97
C ARG A 759 -25.65 10.74 24.71
N VAL A 760 -25.69 11.18 23.46
CA VAL A 760 -26.49 12.37 23.07
C VAL A 760 -27.97 11.96 22.94
N GLU A 761 -28.80 12.41 23.89
CA GLU A 761 -30.22 12.07 24.05
C GLU A 761 -31.12 12.95 23.16
N THR A 762 -31.30 12.57 21.90
CA THR A 762 -32.17 13.30 20.97
C THR A 762 -32.97 12.37 20.08
N ASP A 763 -33.98 12.90 19.37
CA ASP A 763 -34.86 12.18 18.45
C ASP A 763 -34.15 11.77 17.14
N SER A 764 -32.99 11.11 17.25
CA SER A 764 -32.21 10.62 16.13
C SER A 764 -32.56 9.18 15.79
N SER A 765 -32.76 8.90 14.49
CA SER A 765 -32.93 7.56 13.97
C SER A 765 -31.63 6.75 13.88
N HIS A 766 -30.46 7.37 14.15
CA HIS A 766 -29.16 6.70 14.10
C HIS A 766 -28.16 7.25 15.12
N GLN A 767 -28.04 6.58 16.26
CA GLN A 767 -27.21 7.02 17.37
C GLN A 767 -25.71 7.05 17.01
N ALA A 768 -25.16 6.04 16.31
CA ALA A 768 -23.72 6.04 16.01
C ALA A 768 -23.28 7.22 15.12
N ALA A 769 -24.02 7.50 14.05
CA ALA A 769 -23.83 8.71 13.24
C ALA A 769 -23.96 10.00 14.07
N THR A 770 -24.93 10.06 14.99
CA THR A 770 -25.10 11.21 15.89
C THR A 770 -23.87 11.45 16.76
N GLN A 771 -23.35 10.40 17.39
CA GLN A 771 -22.15 10.51 18.21
C GLN A 771 -20.92 10.91 17.40
N GLY A 772 -20.76 10.31 16.21
CA GLY A 772 -19.65 10.62 15.31
C GLY A 772 -19.63 12.10 14.95
N VAL A 773 -20.73 12.63 14.42
CA VAL A 773 -20.76 14.00 13.92
C VAL A 773 -20.80 15.06 15.04
N VAL A 774 -21.44 14.76 16.17
CA VAL A 774 -21.41 15.65 17.33
C VAL A 774 -20.00 15.72 17.92
N GLY A 775 -19.35 14.57 18.12
CA GLY A 775 -17.97 14.52 18.60
C GLY A 775 -17.00 15.25 17.66
N GLN A 776 -17.16 15.03 16.35
CA GLN A 776 -16.41 15.74 15.33
C GLN A 776 -16.63 17.26 15.41
N GLY A 777 -17.89 17.69 15.45
CA GLY A 777 -18.28 19.10 15.53
C GLY A 777 -17.72 19.81 16.76
N LEU A 778 -17.82 19.19 17.94
CA LEU A 778 -17.29 19.75 19.18
C LEU A 778 -15.76 19.93 19.12
N LEU A 779 -15.02 18.96 18.58
CA LEU A 779 -13.55 19.04 18.45
C LEU A 779 -13.09 20.05 17.42
N TRP A 780 -13.86 20.24 16.35
CA TRP A 780 -13.59 21.28 15.37
C TRP A 780 -13.92 22.67 15.89
N ALA A 781 -15.05 22.83 16.55
CA ALA A 781 -15.41 24.05 17.24
C ALA A 781 -14.36 24.43 18.29
N SER A 782 -13.77 23.44 18.98
CA SER A 782 -12.71 23.67 19.97
C SER A 782 -11.38 24.17 19.38
N GLN A 783 -11.26 24.29 18.05
CA GLN A 783 -10.11 24.93 17.41
C GLN A 783 -10.28 26.46 17.31
N ILE A 784 -11.46 27.00 17.63
CA ILE A 784 -11.71 28.44 17.74
C ILE A 784 -11.30 28.91 19.14
N ASP A 785 -10.64 30.06 19.22
CA ASP A 785 -10.34 30.70 20.50
C ASP A 785 -11.63 30.98 21.29
N GLY A 786 -11.67 30.52 22.55
CA GLY A 786 -12.81 30.73 23.45
C GLY A 786 -13.86 29.60 23.47
N VAL A 787 -13.68 28.54 22.69
CA VAL A 787 -14.57 27.35 22.69
C VAL A 787 -13.84 26.15 23.30
N GLY A 788 -14.21 25.73 24.51
CA GLY A 788 -13.55 24.62 25.23
C GLY A 788 -14.50 23.46 25.48
N ARG A 789 -14.56 22.48 24.56
CA ARG A 789 -15.57 21.41 24.57
C ARG A 789 -15.01 19.99 24.37
N SER A 790 -13.70 19.81 24.56
CA SER A 790 -13.03 18.53 24.34
C SER A 790 -13.57 17.41 25.23
N ASP A 791 -13.93 17.70 26.48
CA ASP A 791 -14.45 16.69 27.43
C ASP A 791 -15.82 16.14 26.99
N ALA A 792 -16.70 17.02 26.50
CA ALA A 792 -18.00 16.62 25.96
C ALA A 792 -17.82 15.79 24.68
N ALA A 793 -16.87 16.18 23.83
CA ALA A 793 -16.55 15.43 22.61
C ALA A 793 -15.97 14.04 22.90
N GLU A 794 -15.02 13.96 23.84
CA GLU A 794 -14.44 12.70 24.30
C GLU A 794 -15.51 11.78 24.87
N SER A 795 -16.46 12.32 25.65
CA SER A 795 -17.59 11.55 26.18
C SER A 795 -18.48 10.98 25.06
N ALA A 796 -18.85 11.79 24.07
CA ALA A 796 -19.67 11.34 22.94
C ALA A 796 -18.95 10.29 22.07
N LEU A 797 -17.66 10.50 21.78
CA LEU A 797 -16.85 9.59 20.96
C LEU A 797 -16.49 8.30 21.71
N SER A 798 -16.32 8.34 23.03
CA SER A 798 -16.13 7.14 23.84
C SER A 798 -17.38 6.25 23.79
N TYR A 799 -18.58 6.84 23.91
CA TYR A 799 -19.82 6.07 23.74
C TYR A 799 -19.94 5.45 22.34
N LEU A 800 -19.52 6.16 21.28
CA LEU A 800 -19.46 5.58 19.92
C LEU A 800 -18.52 4.37 19.86
N LEU A 801 -17.30 4.50 20.40
CA LEU A 801 -16.23 3.51 20.28
C LEU A 801 -16.43 2.29 21.19
N GLU A 802 -17.10 2.47 22.33
CA GLU A 802 -17.23 1.47 23.39
C GLU A 802 -18.63 0.83 23.44
N GLU A 803 -19.70 1.63 23.36
CA GLU A 803 -21.07 1.14 23.56
C GLU A 803 -21.80 0.84 22.24
N LEU A 804 -21.41 1.49 21.14
CA LEU A 804 -22.02 1.28 19.81
C LEU A 804 -21.15 0.47 18.86
N TRP A 805 -19.91 0.14 19.23
CA TRP A 805 -19.10 -0.77 18.45
C TRP A 805 -19.56 -2.22 18.66
N ASP A 806 -19.98 -2.87 17.58
CA ASP A 806 -20.30 -4.29 17.57
C ASP A 806 -19.09 -5.07 17.05
N GLU A 807 -18.36 -5.70 17.99
CA GLU A 807 -17.18 -6.51 17.67
C GLU A 807 -17.50 -7.71 16.76
N ALA A 808 -18.70 -8.28 16.85
CA ALA A 808 -19.09 -9.45 16.06
C ALA A 808 -19.46 -9.05 14.62
N ALA A 809 -20.21 -7.95 14.47
CA ALA A 809 -20.55 -7.41 13.16
C ALA A 809 -19.36 -6.71 12.48
N GLY A 810 -18.36 -6.28 13.27
CA GLY A 810 -17.23 -5.49 12.80
C GLY A 810 -17.65 -4.12 12.28
N THR A 811 -18.72 -3.54 12.82
CA THR A 811 -19.26 -2.22 12.45
C THR A 811 -19.98 -1.57 13.64
N PHE A 812 -20.54 -0.37 13.45
CA PHE A 812 -21.26 0.35 14.51
C PHE A 812 -22.77 0.07 14.45
N ALA A 813 -23.34 -0.28 15.60
CA ALA A 813 -24.77 -0.46 15.75
C ALA A 813 -25.51 0.88 15.57
N THR A 814 -26.65 0.84 14.87
CA THR A 814 -27.51 2.03 14.69
C THR A 814 -27.91 2.61 16.04
N GLU A 815 -28.24 1.76 17.00
CA GLU A 815 -28.44 2.09 18.42
C GLU A 815 -28.17 0.85 19.28
N ARG A 816 -28.11 1.04 20.60
CA ARG A 816 -27.83 -0.05 21.54
C ARG A 816 -28.94 -1.10 21.49
N GLY A 817 -28.56 -2.36 21.21
CA GLY A 817 -29.50 -3.48 21.16
C GLY A 817 -30.34 -3.56 19.89
N ALA A 818 -30.04 -2.73 18.88
CA ALA A 818 -30.62 -2.91 17.56
C ALA A 818 -30.22 -4.27 16.99
N THR A 819 -31.16 -4.93 16.31
CA THR A 819 -30.89 -6.20 15.59
C THR A 819 -30.59 -5.96 14.11
N THR A 820 -30.77 -4.73 13.65
CA THR A 820 -30.66 -4.31 12.27
C THR A 820 -29.92 -2.97 12.21
N TYR A 821 -28.86 -2.87 11.43
CA TYR A 821 -28.05 -1.66 11.29
C TYR A 821 -28.22 -1.06 9.90
N THR A 822 -28.84 0.11 9.80
CA THR A 822 -29.12 0.79 8.53
C THR A 822 -28.10 1.89 8.28
N VAL A 823 -27.32 1.78 7.21
CA VAL A 823 -26.21 2.69 6.90
C VAL A 823 -26.42 3.37 5.54
N THR A 824 -26.50 4.69 5.56
CA THR A 824 -26.45 5.55 4.36
C THR A 824 -25.03 6.13 4.20
N PRO A 825 -24.67 6.69 3.03
CA PRO A 825 -23.41 7.40 2.88
C PRO A 825 -23.22 8.51 3.92
N ARG A 826 -24.31 9.23 4.26
CA ARG A 826 -24.24 10.25 5.31
C ARG A 826 -23.99 9.65 6.71
N HIS A 827 -24.59 8.50 7.05
CA HIS A 827 -24.28 7.81 8.31
C HIS A 827 -22.80 7.42 8.39
N ALA A 828 -22.27 6.81 7.33
CA ALA A 828 -20.87 6.43 7.26
C ALA A 828 -19.94 7.66 7.32
N GLY A 829 -20.30 8.77 6.66
CA GLY A 829 -19.52 10.01 6.70
C GLY A 829 -19.45 10.61 8.11
N ASP A 830 -20.57 10.63 8.83
CA ASP A 830 -20.65 11.14 10.21
C ASP A 830 -19.78 10.29 11.16
N ILE A 831 -19.81 8.96 11.00
CA ILE A 831 -18.98 8.01 11.78
C ILE A 831 -17.50 8.19 11.44
N THR A 832 -17.13 8.08 10.16
CA THR A 832 -15.76 8.27 9.65
C THR A 832 -15.20 9.60 10.13
N GLY A 833 -15.99 10.65 10.07
CA GLY A 833 -15.62 11.96 10.56
C GLY A 833 -15.29 11.99 12.06
N GLY A 834 -16.15 11.41 12.89
CA GLY A 834 -15.92 11.27 14.33
C GLY A 834 -14.65 10.48 14.65
N LEU A 835 -14.41 9.37 13.93
CA LEU A 835 -13.17 8.58 14.07
C LEU A 835 -11.94 9.41 13.68
N ASN A 836 -12.01 10.22 12.62
CA ASN A 836 -10.93 11.12 12.25
C ASN A 836 -10.59 12.10 13.38
N ALA A 837 -11.60 12.75 13.98
CA ALA A 837 -11.38 13.72 15.04
C ALA A 837 -10.90 13.07 16.35
N ALA A 838 -11.42 11.89 16.69
CA ALA A 838 -10.97 11.09 17.84
C ALA A 838 -9.47 10.80 17.79
N ASP A 839 -8.96 10.42 16.62
CA ASP A 839 -7.52 10.18 16.44
C ASP A 839 -6.72 11.50 16.31
N ALA A 840 -7.19 12.44 15.49
CA ALA A 840 -6.42 13.63 15.12
C ALA A 840 -6.30 14.69 16.23
N VAL A 841 -7.30 14.78 17.12
CA VAL A 841 -7.35 15.80 18.17
C VAL A 841 -7.19 15.20 19.56
N LEU A 842 -7.85 14.06 19.84
CA LEU A 842 -7.80 13.41 21.15
C LEU A 842 -6.71 12.33 21.27
N GLY A 843 -6.32 11.70 20.16
CA GLY A 843 -5.33 10.62 20.16
C GLY A 843 -5.83 9.33 20.82
N LEU A 844 -7.12 9.02 20.69
CA LEU A 844 -7.69 7.80 21.28
C LEU A 844 -7.13 6.52 20.64
N ASP A 845 -6.81 5.54 21.48
CA ASP A 845 -6.24 4.26 21.04
C ASP A 845 -7.28 3.37 20.32
N GLY A 846 -6.82 2.48 19.44
CA GLY A 846 -7.66 1.48 18.76
C GLY A 846 -8.58 2.02 17.64
N VAL A 847 -8.73 3.34 17.51
CA VAL A 847 -9.59 3.98 16.49
C VAL A 847 -9.25 3.53 15.07
N LYS A 848 -7.96 3.42 14.73
CA LYS A 848 -7.49 3.00 13.40
C LYS A 848 -7.91 1.58 13.03
N GLN A 849 -7.87 0.66 14.00
CA GLN A 849 -8.26 -0.72 13.79
C GLN A 849 -9.79 -0.85 13.65
N LYS A 850 -10.55 -0.12 14.47
CA LYS A 850 -12.02 -0.06 14.35
C LYS A 850 -12.44 0.55 13.02
N PHE A 851 -11.80 1.61 12.55
CA PHE A 851 -12.02 2.16 11.21
C PHE A 851 -11.75 1.12 10.12
N ALA A 852 -10.62 0.41 10.17
CA ALA A 852 -10.29 -0.59 9.17
C ALA A 852 -11.35 -1.69 9.08
N THR A 853 -11.76 -2.19 10.25
CA THR A 853 -12.77 -3.24 10.37
C THR A 853 -14.14 -2.75 9.92
N HIS A 854 -14.55 -1.54 10.34
CA HIS A 854 -15.77 -0.87 9.91
C HIS A 854 -15.80 -0.69 8.39
N PHE A 855 -14.71 -0.19 7.83
CA PHE A 855 -14.60 0.07 6.40
C PHE A 855 -14.75 -1.23 5.62
N ASN A 856 -14.04 -2.29 6.01
CA ASN A 856 -14.16 -3.58 5.33
C ASN A 856 -15.59 -4.12 5.39
N ASN A 857 -16.19 -4.14 6.58
CA ASN A 857 -17.50 -4.76 6.76
C ASN A 857 -18.62 -3.94 6.14
N THR A 858 -18.59 -2.62 6.23
CA THR A 858 -19.67 -1.76 5.74
C THR A 858 -19.51 -1.41 4.26
N PHE A 859 -18.29 -1.12 3.81
CA PHE A 859 -18.06 -0.64 2.44
C PHE A 859 -17.86 -1.80 1.47
N ASN A 860 -16.98 -2.76 1.83
CA ASN A 860 -16.64 -3.88 0.96
C ASN A 860 -17.67 -5.02 1.08
N ARG A 861 -17.84 -5.59 2.28
CA ARG A 861 -18.80 -6.69 2.52
C ARG A 861 -20.24 -6.21 2.43
N GLY A 862 -20.54 -5.05 3.01
CA GLY A 862 -21.86 -4.42 3.01
C GLY A 862 -22.28 -3.80 1.70
N ARG A 863 -21.33 -3.63 0.77
CA ARG A 863 -21.55 -3.00 -0.54
C ARG A 863 -22.11 -1.59 -0.43
N LEU A 864 -21.75 -0.82 0.61
CA LEU A 864 -22.04 0.62 0.59
C LEU A 864 -21.36 1.27 -0.62
N GLN A 865 -20.17 0.79 -1.01
CA GLN A 865 -19.54 1.13 -2.28
C GLN A 865 -19.87 0.10 -3.37
N ARG A 866 -20.27 0.56 -4.57
CA ARG A 866 -20.57 -0.33 -5.71
C ARG A 866 -19.35 -0.79 -6.50
N SER A 867 -18.27 -0.01 -6.46
CA SER A 867 -17.02 -0.37 -7.15
C SER A 867 -16.23 -1.39 -6.34
N THR A 868 -15.72 -2.41 -7.00
CA THR A 868 -14.66 -3.24 -6.45
C THR A 868 -13.33 -2.48 -6.43
N ARG A 869 -12.39 -2.96 -5.63
CA ARG A 869 -11.04 -2.39 -5.47
C ARG A 869 -10.32 -2.21 -6.83
N TRP A 870 -9.69 -1.05 -7.08
CA TRP A 870 -8.95 -0.83 -8.33
C TRP A 870 -7.64 -1.63 -8.38
N GLN A 871 -7.45 -2.39 -9.46
CA GLN A 871 -6.18 -3.04 -9.80
C GLN A 871 -5.02 -2.09 -10.16
N ALA A 872 -5.23 -0.78 -10.34
CA ALA A 872 -4.21 0.10 -10.96
C ALA A 872 -2.98 0.43 -10.10
N TYR A 873 -2.96 0.03 -8.82
CA TYR A 873 -1.76 0.02 -7.98
C TYR A 873 -1.41 -1.37 -7.44
N ARG A 874 -2.29 -2.36 -7.64
CA ARG A 874 -2.12 -3.75 -7.21
C ARG A 874 -2.67 -4.68 -8.31
N PRO A 875 -1.83 -5.17 -9.24
CA PRO A 875 -2.28 -6.11 -10.28
C PRO A 875 -2.90 -7.41 -9.72
N GLU A 876 -2.67 -7.74 -8.45
CA GLU A 876 -3.06 -9.00 -7.80
C GLU A 876 -4.31 -8.88 -6.91
N GLY A 877 -5.23 -7.97 -7.22
CA GLY A 877 -6.57 -8.05 -6.65
C GLY A 877 -7.23 -9.35 -7.14
N GLU A 878 -7.30 -10.38 -6.30
CA GLU A 878 -8.04 -11.62 -6.50
C GLU A 878 -9.55 -11.40 -6.51
N TYR A 879 -10.03 -10.52 -7.39
CA TYR A 879 -11.40 -10.43 -7.86
C TYR A 879 -11.34 -9.69 -9.21
N PRO A 880 -11.27 -10.39 -10.36
CA PRO A 880 -11.41 -9.73 -11.64
C PRO A 880 -12.87 -9.34 -11.81
N LEU A 881 -13.21 -8.05 -11.80
CA LEU A 881 -14.39 -7.57 -12.49
C LEU A 881 -14.11 -6.19 -13.12
N PRO A 882 -14.43 -5.98 -14.42
CA PRO A 882 -14.74 -4.64 -14.93
C PRO A 882 -15.93 -4.07 -14.16
N LEU A 883 -16.34 -2.81 -14.45
CA LEU A 883 -17.64 -2.27 -14.02
C LEU A 883 -18.69 -3.39 -14.02
N SER A 884 -19.29 -3.67 -12.85
CA SER A 884 -20.02 -4.91 -12.56
C SER A 884 -20.90 -5.35 -13.74
N PRO A 885 -20.59 -6.50 -14.38
CA PRO A 885 -21.51 -7.13 -15.35
C PRO A 885 -22.82 -7.59 -14.69
N ASP A 886 -22.84 -7.73 -13.36
CA ASP A 886 -23.95 -8.28 -12.58
C ASP A 886 -24.79 -7.20 -11.87
N ALA A 887 -24.58 -5.93 -12.20
CA ALA A 887 -25.46 -4.87 -11.73
C ALA A 887 -26.60 -4.69 -12.72
N GLU A 888 -27.82 -5.04 -12.29
CA GLU A 888 -29.04 -5.12 -13.11
C GLU A 888 -29.28 -3.85 -13.95
N GLY A 889 -28.95 -3.90 -15.24
CA GLY A 889 -29.15 -2.80 -16.20
C GLY A 889 -28.53 -3.18 -17.54
N GLU A 890 -29.01 -2.61 -18.67
CA GLU A 890 -28.60 -3.02 -20.02
C GLU A 890 -27.09 -2.89 -20.27
N TYR A 891 -26.40 -1.99 -19.54
CA TYR A 891 -24.98 -1.64 -19.73
C TYR A 891 -24.14 -1.53 -18.44
N GLY A 892 -24.66 -1.98 -17.29
CA GLY A 892 -23.98 -1.95 -15.98
C GLY A 892 -24.14 -0.64 -15.16
N GLN A 893 -23.65 -0.67 -13.91
CA GLN A 893 -23.72 0.44 -12.95
C GLN A 893 -22.42 1.25 -12.85
N ALA A 894 -22.56 2.51 -12.46
CA ALA A 894 -21.42 3.36 -12.18
C ALA A 894 -20.83 3.15 -10.79
N ALA A 895 -19.55 3.50 -10.65
CA ALA A 895 -18.82 3.47 -9.40
C ALA A 895 -19.26 4.62 -8.48
N VAL A 896 -20.36 4.42 -7.76
CA VAL A 896 -20.90 5.33 -6.75
C VAL A 896 -21.30 4.57 -5.47
N TYR A 897 -21.51 5.28 -4.35
CA TYR A 897 -22.12 4.69 -3.16
C TYR A 897 -23.60 4.35 -3.39
N ASN A 898 -24.08 3.25 -2.80
CA ASN A 898 -25.51 2.97 -2.65
C ASN A 898 -26.13 3.98 -1.67
N ALA A 899 -27.42 4.33 -1.86
CA ALA A 899 -28.11 5.26 -0.97
C ALA A 899 -28.32 4.64 0.42
N GLU A 900 -28.55 3.33 0.50
CA GLU A 900 -28.72 2.64 1.78
C GLU A 900 -28.32 1.15 1.71
N VAL A 901 -27.62 0.70 2.77
CA VAL A 901 -27.35 -0.72 3.04
C VAL A 901 -27.79 -1.07 4.45
N GLU A 902 -28.05 -2.35 4.69
CA GLU A 902 -28.53 -2.84 5.97
C GLU A 902 -27.80 -4.12 6.37
N TYR A 903 -27.43 -4.22 7.65
CA TYR A 903 -26.89 -5.42 8.28
C TYR A 903 -27.90 -6.03 9.27
N ASP A 904 -28.13 -7.33 9.16
CA ASP A 904 -28.97 -8.11 10.08
C ASP A 904 -28.09 -8.94 11.02
N THR A 905 -28.16 -8.64 12.31
CA THR A 905 -27.33 -9.28 13.36
C THR A 905 -27.72 -10.71 13.67
N GLU A 906 -28.98 -11.11 13.42
CA GLU A 906 -29.45 -12.47 13.70
C GLU A 906 -28.96 -13.44 12.63
N THR A 907 -28.81 -12.96 11.40
CA THR A 907 -28.42 -13.77 10.23
C THR A 907 -26.98 -13.54 9.76
N ASP A 908 -26.29 -12.54 10.29
CA ASP A 908 -24.96 -12.07 9.86
C ASP A 908 -24.89 -11.78 8.34
N LYS A 909 -25.91 -11.05 7.84
CA LYS A 909 -26.05 -10.74 6.41
C LYS A 909 -26.20 -9.25 6.16
N TRP A 910 -25.50 -8.81 5.11
CA TRP A 910 -25.68 -7.50 4.50
C TRP A 910 -26.65 -7.57 3.32
N ARG A 911 -27.41 -6.50 3.11
CA ARG A 911 -28.21 -6.26 1.92
C ARG A 911 -28.17 -4.79 1.50
N VAL A 912 -28.29 -4.52 0.20
CA VAL A 912 -28.57 -3.19 -0.31
C VAL A 912 -30.08 -2.98 -0.27
N THR A 913 -30.55 -1.98 0.47
CA THR A 913 -31.99 -1.68 0.63
C THR A 913 -32.44 -0.54 -0.29
N ASP A 914 -31.53 0.35 -0.65
CA ASP A 914 -31.74 1.40 -1.65
C ASP A 914 -30.50 1.54 -2.54
N ASP A 915 -30.64 1.08 -3.79
CA ASP A 915 -29.62 1.13 -4.82
C ASP A 915 -29.74 2.38 -5.71
N SER A 916 -30.45 3.41 -5.27
CA SER A 916 -30.38 4.75 -5.87
C SER A 916 -29.10 5.47 -5.43
N PHE A 917 -28.87 6.66 -6.00
CA PHE A 917 -27.75 7.52 -5.64
C PHE A 917 -28.26 8.80 -4.98
N ASP A 918 -27.85 9.05 -3.73
CA ASP A 918 -27.99 10.34 -3.05
C ASP A 918 -26.68 11.15 -3.15
N THR A 919 -26.73 12.28 -3.85
CA THR A 919 -25.51 13.02 -4.18
C THR A 919 -24.89 13.71 -2.97
N ALA A 920 -25.71 14.32 -2.11
CA ALA A 920 -25.20 15.11 -0.99
C ALA A 920 -24.47 14.21 0.04
N GLY A 921 -25.10 13.10 0.45
CA GLY A 921 -24.49 12.13 1.36
C GLY A 921 -23.26 11.46 0.77
N ALA A 922 -23.29 11.07 -0.51
CA ALA A 922 -22.14 10.42 -1.15
C ALA A 922 -20.92 11.36 -1.26
N LEU A 923 -21.14 12.64 -1.55
CA LEU A 923 -20.06 13.63 -1.61
C LEU A 923 -19.53 13.99 -0.22
N TYR A 924 -20.41 14.08 0.76
CA TYR A 924 -20.02 14.28 2.15
C TYR A 924 -19.12 13.15 2.63
N LEU A 925 -19.54 11.88 2.46
CA LEU A 925 -18.70 10.71 2.78
C LEU A 925 -17.38 10.73 2.01
N SER A 926 -17.42 11.02 0.71
CA SER A 926 -16.22 11.12 -0.11
C SER A 926 -15.23 12.16 0.44
N ASN A 927 -15.71 13.27 1.00
CA ASN A 927 -14.84 14.27 1.64
C ASN A 927 -14.20 13.69 2.91
N GLN A 928 -14.96 13.02 3.76
CA GLN A 928 -14.47 12.38 5.00
C GLN A 928 -13.45 11.27 4.71
N ASP A 929 -13.73 10.39 3.75
CA ASP A 929 -12.84 9.31 3.32
C ASP A 929 -11.49 9.84 2.84
N LEU A 930 -11.46 11.02 2.21
CA LEU A 930 -10.21 11.63 1.78
C LEU A 930 -9.37 12.11 2.96
N TRP A 931 -9.99 12.75 3.97
CA TRP A 931 -9.27 13.15 5.18
C TRP A 931 -8.72 11.96 5.95
N ILE A 932 -9.49 10.87 6.01
CA ILE A 932 -9.07 9.66 6.68
C ILE A 932 -8.06 8.85 5.85
N SER A 933 -8.11 8.90 4.51
CA SER A 933 -7.12 8.21 3.67
C SER A 933 -5.68 8.68 3.92
N ILE A 934 -5.54 9.93 4.36
CA ILE A 934 -4.26 10.52 4.76
C ILE A 934 -3.66 9.83 5.99
N TRP A 935 -4.45 9.02 6.71
CA TRP A 935 -3.92 8.13 7.71
C TRP A 935 -2.84 7.19 7.14
N GLY A 936 -3.06 6.57 5.97
CA GLY A 936 -2.27 5.45 5.46
C GLY A 936 -0.84 5.74 5.02
N GLY A 937 -0.38 6.98 4.92
CA GLY A 937 0.93 7.29 4.33
C GLY A 937 1.82 8.19 5.18
N GLU A 938 3.14 7.92 5.20
CA GLU A 938 4.14 8.94 5.58
C GLU A 938 4.28 10.05 4.50
N GLU A 939 3.55 9.93 3.39
CA GLU A 939 3.64 10.80 2.21
C GLU A 939 2.62 11.94 2.22
N PHE A 940 1.48 11.76 2.88
CA PHE A 940 0.40 12.74 2.96
C PHE A 940 0.37 13.36 4.36
N PRO A 941 0.95 14.54 4.61
CA PRO A 941 0.73 15.21 5.88
C PRO A 941 -0.66 15.84 5.87
N GLY A 942 -1.41 15.64 6.95
CA GLY A 942 -2.54 16.49 7.31
C GLY A 942 -3.86 15.80 7.60
N ARG A 943 -4.56 16.25 8.65
CA ARG A 943 -5.74 15.55 9.20
C ARG A 943 -7.07 16.26 8.91
N GLY A 944 -7.03 17.39 8.21
CA GLY A 944 -8.22 18.23 8.00
C GLY A 944 -8.72 18.81 9.33
N VAL A 945 -7.81 19.34 10.15
CA VAL A 945 -8.17 20.01 11.43
C VAL A 945 -8.27 21.53 11.18
N PRO A 946 -9.37 22.20 11.58
CA PRO A 946 -9.55 23.64 11.41
C PRO A 946 -8.37 24.45 11.93
N GLY A 947 -7.99 25.50 11.22
CA GLY A 947 -6.94 26.44 11.61
C GLY A 947 -5.51 25.87 11.61
N ARG A 948 -5.32 24.55 11.44
CA ARG A 948 -4.00 23.93 11.40
C ARG A 948 -3.50 23.90 9.96
N THR A 949 -2.38 24.57 9.73
CA THR A 949 -1.68 24.46 8.44
C THR A 949 -0.77 23.26 8.46
N ASP A 950 -1.14 22.23 7.72
CA ASP A 950 -0.29 21.06 7.50
C ASP A 950 0.83 21.45 6.50
N ARG A 951 1.92 22.04 7.00
CA ARG A 951 3.11 22.28 6.19
C ARG A 951 3.86 20.96 5.99
N LEU A 952 4.13 20.62 4.73
CA LEU A 952 5.04 19.55 4.32
C LEU A 952 6.48 19.88 4.74
N GLU A 953 6.87 19.64 6.00
CA GLU A 953 8.26 19.84 6.45
C GLU A 953 9.27 18.93 5.73
N ARG A 954 8.82 17.78 5.19
CA ARG A 954 9.71 16.72 4.68
C ARG A 954 10.45 17.04 3.38
N TRP A 955 10.06 18.09 2.64
CA TRP A 955 10.74 18.50 1.40
C TRP A 955 11.69 19.70 1.57
N GLU A 956 11.67 20.40 2.70
CA GLU A 956 12.66 21.45 2.97
C GLU A 956 13.99 20.89 3.48
N GLN A 957 14.01 19.68 4.08
CA GLN A 957 15.23 19.04 4.58
C GLN A 957 16.08 18.35 3.50
N THR A 958 15.55 18.11 2.30
CA THR A 958 16.33 17.61 1.14
C THR A 958 16.93 18.72 0.27
N ARG A 959 16.76 20.00 0.66
CA ARG A 959 17.70 21.05 0.24
C ARG A 959 19.01 20.88 1.02
N VAL A 960 19.81 19.92 0.55
CA VAL A 960 21.24 19.85 0.85
C VAL A 960 21.83 21.25 0.66
N GLU A 961 22.45 21.77 1.71
CA GLU A 961 23.33 22.92 1.66
C GLU A 961 24.36 22.71 0.53
N GLY A 962 24.24 23.49 -0.55
CA GLY A 962 25.16 23.41 -1.68
C GLY A 962 24.66 23.93 -3.01
N TYR A 963 23.33 24.04 -3.22
CA TYR A 963 22.80 24.54 -4.49
C TYR A 963 22.39 26.02 -4.40
N THR A 964 23.35 26.91 -4.65
CA THR A 964 23.07 28.32 -4.94
C THR A 964 22.51 28.44 -6.36
N PRO A 965 21.26 28.91 -6.57
CA PRO A 965 20.76 29.15 -7.93
C PRO A 965 21.63 30.22 -8.61
N PRO A 966 21.97 30.06 -9.91
CA PRO A 966 22.69 31.10 -10.62
C PRO A 966 21.87 32.39 -10.62
N GLN A 967 22.47 33.47 -10.11
CA GLN A 967 21.91 34.81 -10.22
C GLN A 967 21.72 35.14 -11.70
N SER A 968 20.54 35.65 -12.02
CA SER A 968 20.17 36.13 -13.34
C SER A 968 21.05 37.32 -13.77
N GLU A 969 21.63 37.22 -14.95
CA GLU A 969 21.74 38.35 -15.89
C GLU A 969 20.69 38.18 -17.00
#